data_AF-A0A554WW61-F1
#
_entry.id   AF-A0A554WW61-F1
#
_cell.length_a   1.000
_cell.length_b   1.000
_cell.length_c   1.000
_cell.angle_alpha   90.00
_cell.angle_beta   90.00
_cell.angle_gamma   90.00
#
_symmetry.space_group_name_H-M   'P 1'
#
loop_
_entity.id
_entity.type
_entity.pdbx_description
1 polymer ?
#
loop_
_entity_poly.entity_id
_entity_poly.type
_entity_poly.pdbx_seq_one_letter_code
_entity_poly.pdbx_strand_id
1 'polypeptide(L)'
;MDAVRATWPEVPESADFVMYWWHIAAETVRAGQAKRFGFITTNSIKQTFNRRVLEAQLGAKQNPLALAFAIPDHPWVDAADGAAVRIAMTVGVQAPPPLAGEVGRGTLLTVTAERETGEDAHEVTLAEREGTIHADLTIGANVAGAVALWANANIASRGVQLIGAGFIVTPEDLPALSPSPQPSPARGEGAGRVPLLDASQLTAGSFLPSPLAGEGLGERGLNLSNHSVIRAYRNGRDLTDKPRGVLVIDLFGLTEDEVRRCHPAIYQWVLERVKPERDQNKRASYRNNWWIFGEPRREWRSMSAGLPRYIATVETAKHRLFQFLEADILPDNMLVNIAITDAYHLGVLSSRIHVAWALAVGGTLEDRPRYNKTRCFETFPFPDEDTGLSPELRQRIAELAEQIDAHRKRQQAAHPELTLTGLYNVLEKLRIGEPLSAKDKAIHEAGLVSVLKALHDDLDRAVFAAYGWDDLAALLIGRPGATTPLTDKAPEQAAAEEELLSRLVALNARRAAEEAQGKIRWLRPEYQNPAAAEPATTTSTPVQTEVDLGEDEATAKAAPTTGAKNWPKDLREQIQTVRDLLTNQPQPLEVLAAHFKRQPARAVEAVLHALQALGLASHGPAGWSTWQGSGEAAPP
;
A
#
# COMPACT_ATOMS: atom_id res chain seq x y z
N MET A 1 4.23 -37.90 -4.00
CA MET A 1 4.19 -36.43 -3.92
C MET A 1 3.33 -36.00 -2.74
N ASP A 2 2.08 -36.46 -2.69
CA ASP A 2 1.10 -36.06 -1.66
C ASP A 2 1.53 -36.37 -0.23
N ALA A 3 2.20 -37.50 0.02
CA ALA A 3 2.74 -37.82 1.33
C ALA A 3 3.77 -36.77 1.83
N VAL A 4 4.63 -36.26 0.94
CA VAL A 4 5.61 -35.22 1.27
C VAL A 4 4.87 -33.91 1.58
N ARG A 5 3.90 -33.52 0.73
CA ARG A 5 3.09 -32.31 0.96
C ARG A 5 2.34 -32.35 2.28
N ALA A 6 1.78 -33.50 2.65
CA ALA A 6 1.07 -33.69 3.92
C ALA A 6 1.99 -33.65 5.14
N THR A 7 3.27 -34.01 4.97
CA THR A 7 4.25 -34.07 6.07
C THR A 7 4.84 -32.69 6.41
N TRP A 8 5.02 -31.83 5.39
CA TRP A 8 5.58 -30.47 5.55
C TRP A 8 4.59 -29.41 5.06
N PRO A 9 3.48 -29.19 5.78
CA PRO A 9 2.44 -28.23 5.39
C PRO A 9 2.92 -26.77 5.39
N GLU A 10 4.05 -26.47 6.04
CA GLU A 10 4.68 -25.14 6.04
C GLU A 10 5.31 -24.75 4.70
N VAL A 11 5.62 -25.73 3.84
CA VAL A 11 6.08 -25.47 2.47
C VAL A 11 4.83 -25.28 1.59
N PRO A 12 4.66 -24.12 0.91
CA PRO A 12 3.47 -23.89 0.09
C PRO A 12 3.29 -24.96 -0.98
N GLU A 13 2.05 -25.40 -1.21
CA GLU A 13 1.77 -26.37 -2.28
C GLU A 13 2.10 -25.83 -3.68
N SER A 14 2.06 -24.50 -3.84
CA SER A 14 2.46 -23.80 -5.06
C SER A 14 3.97 -23.72 -5.28
N ALA A 15 4.79 -24.16 -4.32
CA ALA A 15 6.25 -24.24 -4.49
C ALA A 15 6.62 -25.49 -5.29
N ASP A 16 7.72 -25.39 -6.04
CA ASP A 16 8.28 -26.49 -6.81
C ASP A 16 8.65 -27.64 -5.87
N PHE A 17 8.48 -28.87 -6.35
CA PHE A 17 8.63 -30.06 -5.50
C PHE A 17 10.04 -30.18 -4.88
N VAL A 18 11.08 -29.69 -5.57
CA VAL A 18 12.46 -29.65 -5.06
C VAL A 18 12.61 -28.80 -3.79
N MET A 19 11.73 -27.82 -3.58
CA MET A 19 11.80 -26.92 -2.42
C MET A 19 11.52 -27.61 -1.09
N TYR A 20 10.85 -28.77 -1.11
CA TYR A 20 10.66 -29.59 0.09
C TYR A 20 12.01 -30.13 0.61
N TRP A 21 12.87 -30.63 -0.28
CA TRP A 21 14.22 -31.08 0.10
C TRP A 21 15.11 -29.92 0.55
N TRP A 22 15.00 -28.78 -0.12
CA TRP A 22 15.71 -27.57 0.28
C TRP A 22 15.32 -27.14 1.70
N HIS A 23 14.02 -27.10 1.99
CA HIS A 23 13.46 -26.80 3.33
C HIS A 23 13.95 -27.80 4.39
N ILE A 24 13.85 -29.10 4.11
CA ILE A 24 14.28 -30.15 5.05
C ILE A 24 15.78 -30.01 5.38
N ALA A 25 16.63 -29.74 4.39
CA ALA A 25 18.05 -29.54 4.63
C ALA A 25 18.33 -28.23 5.39
N ALA A 26 17.56 -27.17 5.12
CA ALA A 26 17.65 -25.92 5.87
C ALA A 26 17.31 -26.13 7.35
N GLU A 27 16.21 -26.81 7.66
CA GLU A 27 15.85 -27.18 9.04
C GLU A 27 16.94 -28.04 9.70
N THR A 28 17.51 -29.01 8.96
CA THR A 28 18.60 -29.88 9.45
C THR A 28 19.85 -29.07 9.82
N VAL A 29 20.24 -28.10 8.99
CA VAL A 29 21.39 -27.21 9.26
C VAL A 29 21.08 -26.26 10.42
N ARG A 30 19.89 -25.65 10.46
CA ARG A 30 19.47 -24.75 11.53
C ARG A 30 19.34 -25.45 12.89
N ALA A 31 19.02 -26.74 12.88
CA ALA A 31 19.02 -27.61 14.06
C ALA A 31 20.43 -28.04 14.50
N GLY A 32 21.50 -27.64 13.78
CA GLY A 32 22.88 -28.02 14.08
C GLY A 32 23.22 -29.47 13.75
N GLN A 33 22.33 -30.18 13.05
CA GLN A 33 22.52 -31.59 12.67
C GLN A 33 23.40 -31.73 11.42
N ALA A 34 23.58 -30.65 10.66
CA ALA A 34 24.49 -30.57 9.53
C ALA A 34 25.22 -29.22 9.51
N LYS A 35 26.45 -29.18 8.96
CA LYS A 35 27.23 -27.94 8.87
C LYS A 35 26.78 -27.02 7.74
N ARG A 36 26.42 -27.62 6.60
CA ARG A 36 26.01 -26.94 5.36
C ARG A 36 25.28 -27.93 4.45
N PHE A 37 24.47 -27.41 3.54
CA PHE A 37 23.90 -28.18 2.44
C PHE A 37 24.13 -27.46 1.12
N GLY A 38 24.06 -28.19 0.00
CA GLY A 38 24.10 -27.63 -1.34
C GLY A 38 23.01 -28.27 -2.21
N PHE A 39 22.25 -27.46 -2.93
CA PHE A 39 21.23 -27.94 -3.85
C PHE A 39 21.34 -27.29 -5.23
N ILE A 40 21.15 -28.13 -6.24
CA ILE A 40 20.76 -27.72 -7.59
C ILE A 40 19.24 -27.76 -7.63
N THR A 41 18.63 -26.65 -8.04
CA THR A 41 17.18 -26.49 -8.20
C THR A 41 16.90 -25.90 -9.58
N THR A 42 15.64 -25.87 -10.00
CA THR A 42 15.25 -25.02 -11.12
C THR A 42 15.51 -23.55 -10.79
N ASN A 43 15.89 -22.75 -11.78
CA ASN A 43 16.17 -21.32 -11.57
C ASN A 43 14.94 -20.52 -11.08
N SER A 44 13.75 -21.14 -11.08
CA SER A 44 12.51 -20.64 -10.49
C SER A 44 12.59 -20.48 -8.96
N ILE A 45 13.64 -20.96 -8.28
CA ILE A 45 13.86 -20.76 -6.84
C ILE A 45 13.74 -19.28 -6.41
N LYS A 46 14.11 -18.35 -7.29
CA LYS A 46 14.02 -16.89 -7.07
C LYS A 46 12.61 -16.30 -7.25
N GLN A 47 11.67 -17.09 -7.79
CA GLN A 47 10.30 -16.64 -8.04
C GLN A 47 9.45 -16.68 -6.77
N THR A 48 8.39 -15.87 -6.74
CA THR A 48 7.59 -15.56 -5.55
C THR A 48 7.19 -16.77 -4.69
N PHE A 49 6.77 -17.90 -5.27
CA PHE A 49 6.30 -19.05 -4.48
C PHE A 49 7.45 -19.83 -3.84
N ASN A 50 8.52 -20.08 -4.59
CA ASN A 50 9.70 -20.78 -4.08
C ASN A 50 10.51 -19.90 -3.12
N ARG A 51 10.61 -18.60 -3.44
CA ARG A 51 11.33 -17.62 -2.63
C ARG A 51 10.81 -17.53 -1.20
N ARG A 52 9.51 -17.72 -0.98
CA ARG A 52 8.92 -17.76 0.38
C ARG A 52 9.54 -18.83 1.28
N VAL A 53 9.97 -19.96 0.70
CA VAL A 53 10.66 -21.01 1.44
C VAL A 53 12.02 -20.51 1.92
N LEU A 54 12.77 -19.81 1.06
CA LEU A 54 14.05 -19.21 1.43
C LEU A 54 13.85 -18.10 2.47
N GLU A 55 12.89 -17.19 2.24
CA GLU A 55 12.54 -16.09 3.15
C GLU A 55 12.23 -16.60 4.57
N ALA A 56 11.46 -17.69 4.69
CA ALA A 56 11.14 -18.30 5.97
C ALA A 56 12.38 -18.82 6.71
N GLN A 57 13.31 -19.46 5.99
CA GLN A 57 14.53 -20.06 6.58
C GLN A 57 15.59 -19.01 6.92
N LEU A 58 15.78 -18.01 6.05
CA LEU A 58 16.70 -16.89 6.25
C LEU A 58 16.21 -15.94 7.35
N GLY A 59 14.89 -15.72 7.45
CA GLY A 59 14.25 -14.83 8.41
C GLY A 59 13.86 -15.47 9.74
N ALA A 60 14.27 -16.72 10.00
CA ALA A 60 13.86 -17.43 11.19
C ALA A 60 14.43 -16.79 12.48
N LYS A 61 13.58 -16.65 13.51
CA LYS A 61 13.97 -16.01 14.78
C LYS A 61 15.04 -16.78 15.55
N GLN A 62 15.07 -18.10 15.40
CA GLN A 62 15.96 -19.01 16.11
C GLN A 62 16.83 -19.72 15.08
N ASN A 63 18.15 -19.59 15.26
CA ASN A 63 19.16 -20.15 14.36
C ASN A 63 18.81 -19.88 12.88
N PRO A 64 18.80 -18.62 12.41
CA PRO A 64 18.50 -18.34 11.02
C PRO A 64 19.51 -19.03 10.08
N LEU A 65 19.07 -19.28 8.85
CA LEU A 65 19.98 -19.71 7.78
C LEU A 65 20.68 -18.50 7.16
N ALA A 66 21.85 -18.72 6.54
CA ALA A 66 22.49 -17.80 5.60
C ALA A 66 22.88 -18.56 4.32
N LEU A 67 22.98 -17.85 3.20
CA LEU A 67 23.47 -18.41 1.94
C LEU A 67 24.96 -18.11 1.78
N ALA A 68 25.79 -19.16 1.80
CA ALA A 68 27.24 -19.03 1.64
C ALA A 68 27.66 -18.99 0.17
N PHE A 69 26.83 -19.50 -0.73
CA PHE A 69 27.11 -19.50 -2.17
C PHE A 69 25.80 -19.55 -2.96
N ALA A 70 25.74 -18.85 -4.09
CA ALA A 70 24.65 -18.99 -5.04
C ALA A 70 25.07 -18.77 -6.50
N ILE A 71 24.43 -19.51 -7.42
CA ILE A 71 24.33 -19.19 -8.85
C ILE A 71 22.83 -19.12 -9.17
N PRO A 72 22.25 -17.93 -9.45
CA PRO A 72 20.80 -17.79 -9.60
C PRO A 72 20.22 -18.36 -10.89
N ASP A 73 21.07 -18.51 -11.91
CA ASP A 73 20.68 -18.91 -13.25
C ASP A 73 21.90 -19.44 -14.00
N HIS A 74 21.84 -20.69 -14.42
CA HIS A 74 22.91 -21.38 -15.14
C HIS A 74 22.30 -22.32 -16.18
N PRO A 75 22.86 -22.40 -17.40
CA PRO A 75 22.39 -23.35 -18.41
C PRO A 75 22.58 -24.79 -17.90
N TRP A 76 21.54 -25.62 -18.01
CA TRP A 76 21.70 -27.06 -17.81
C TRP A 76 22.34 -27.67 -19.05
N VAL A 77 23.12 -28.71 -18.85
CA VAL A 77 23.80 -29.40 -19.94
C VAL A 77 22.84 -30.35 -20.65
N ASP A 78 22.71 -30.18 -21.97
CA ASP A 78 21.93 -31.05 -22.84
C ASP A 78 22.82 -32.23 -23.28
N ALA A 79 22.62 -33.40 -22.67
CA ALA A 79 22.89 -34.66 -23.37
C ALA A 79 21.68 -34.94 -24.28
N ALA A 80 21.80 -35.76 -25.33
CA ALA A 80 20.71 -35.98 -26.31
C ALA A 80 19.31 -36.37 -25.74
N ASP A 81 19.21 -36.71 -24.45
CA ASP A 81 17.97 -36.99 -23.68
C ASP A 81 17.78 -36.03 -22.46
N GLY A 82 18.42 -34.86 -22.47
CA GLY A 82 18.48 -33.91 -21.37
C GLY A 82 17.20 -33.09 -21.18
N ALA A 83 16.94 -32.66 -19.94
CA ALA A 83 15.85 -31.73 -19.68
C ALA A 83 16.27 -30.31 -20.09
N ALA A 84 15.52 -29.69 -21.00
CA ALA A 84 15.70 -28.28 -21.39
C ALA A 84 15.28 -27.34 -20.25
N VAL A 85 16.12 -27.20 -19.23
CA VAL A 85 15.86 -26.39 -18.03
C VAL A 85 17.03 -25.47 -17.72
N ARG A 86 16.76 -24.37 -17.01
CA ARG A 86 17.80 -23.56 -16.37
C ARG A 86 17.79 -23.85 -14.88
N ILE A 87 18.97 -23.93 -14.29
CA ILE A 87 19.14 -24.31 -12.89
C ILE A 87 19.67 -23.14 -12.06
N ALA A 88 19.45 -23.23 -10.75
CA ALA A 88 20.12 -22.44 -9.74
C ALA A 88 20.87 -23.36 -8.78
N MET A 89 22.02 -22.91 -8.31
CA MET A 89 22.83 -23.62 -7.31
C MET A 89 22.84 -22.79 -6.04
N THR A 90 22.59 -23.39 -4.88
CA THR A 90 22.62 -22.68 -3.59
C THR A 90 23.33 -23.50 -2.53
N VAL A 91 24.06 -22.83 -1.63
CA VAL A 91 24.65 -23.44 -0.43
C VAL A 91 24.14 -22.72 0.80
N GLY A 92 23.42 -23.44 1.64
CA GLY A 92 22.93 -22.94 2.93
C GLY A 92 23.85 -23.32 4.08
N VAL A 93 24.08 -22.38 4.99
CA VAL A 93 24.82 -22.54 6.24
C VAL A 93 24.00 -21.98 7.39
N GLN A 94 24.28 -22.41 8.62
CA GLN A 94 23.72 -21.72 9.79
C GLN A 94 24.28 -20.29 9.82
N ALA A 95 23.42 -19.29 9.97
CA ALA A 95 23.86 -17.91 10.07
C ALA A 95 24.74 -17.73 11.32
N PRO A 96 25.86 -17.00 11.23
CA PRO A 96 26.69 -16.72 12.38
C PRO A 96 25.89 -15.93 13.44
N PRO A 97 26.22 -16.09 14.74
CA PRO A 97 25.58 -15.31 15.80
C PRO A 97 25.74 -13.80 15.52
N PRO A 98 24.76 -12.96 15.89
CA PRO A 98 24.74 -11.53 15.56
C PRO A 98 25.83 -10.66 16.23
N LEU A 99 26.89 -11.26 16.76
CA LEU A 99 28.09 -10.55 17.22
C LEU A 99 28.81 -9.98 15.99
N ALA A 100 28.64 -8.67 15.76
CA ALA A 100 29.30 -7.82 14.75
C ALA A 100 28.50 -7.42 13.49
N GLY A 101 27.18 -7.64 13.43
CA GLY A 101 26.36 -7.08 12.33
C GLY A 101 26.66 -7.66 10.94
N GLU A 102 27.54 -8.66 10.83
CA GLU A 102 27.83 -9.38 9.60
C GLU A 102 26.81 -10.52 9.44
N VAL A 103 25.74 -10.26 8.68
CA VAL A 103 24.86 -11.32 8.18
C VAL A 103 25.70 -12.15 7.19
N GLY A 104 25.81 -13.46 7.46
CA GLY A 104 26.74 -14.39 6.78
C GLY A 104 27.01 -14.04 5.32
N ARG A 105 28.22 -13.55 5.05
CA ARG A 105 28.66 -13.21 3.69
C ARG A 105 28.76 -14.49 2.86
N GLY A 106 28.29 -14.43 1.63
CA GLY A 106 28.39 -15.49 0.66
C GLY A 106 28.90 -14.99 -0.69
N THR A 107 29.26 -15.94 -1.54
CA THR A 107 29.75 -15.69 -2.90
C THR A 107 28.62 -15.92 -3.90
N LEU A 108 28.24 -14.87 -4.64
CA LEU A 108 27.28 -14.94 -5.73
C LEU A 108 28.02 -14.98 -7.06
N LEU A 109 27.79 -16.00 -7.87
CA LEU A 109 28.26 -16.06 -9.25
C LEU A 109 27.10 -15.83 -10.21
N THR A 110 27.26 -14.87 -11.12
CA THR A 110 26.28 -14.59 -12.18
C THR A 110 26.87 -14.92 -13.53
N VAL A 111 26.15 -15.66 -14.36
CA VAL A 111 26.55 -15.94 -15.74
C VAL A 111 26.46 -14.67 -16.57
N THR A 112 27.58 -14.24 -17.15
CA THR A 112 27.69 -13.03 -17.98
C THR A 112 27.84 -13.32 -19.47
N ALA A 113 28.31 -14.53 -19.81
CA ALA A 113 28.36 -15.02 -21.19
C ALA A 113 28.20 -16.54 -21.21
N GLU A 114 27.56 -17.05 -22.25
CA GLU A 114 27.34 -18.47 -22.51
C GLU A 114 27.81 -18.78 -23.93
N ARG A 115 28.55 -19.86 -24.13
CA ARG A 115 28.97 -20.35 -25.44
C ARG A 115 28.75 -21.86 -25.53
N GLU A 116 28.04 -22.30 -26.56
CA GLU A 116 27.85 -23.72 -26.86
C GLU A 116 29.15 -24.33 -27.36
N THR A 117 29.58 -25.43 -26.74
CA THR A 117 30.87 -26.07 -27.07
C THR A 117 30.75 -27.36 -27.86
N GLY A 118 29.58 -27.70 -28.43
CA GLY A 118 29.39 -28.86 -29.33
C GLY A 118 29.57 -30.25 -28.70
N GLU A 119 30.29 -30.33 -27.58
CA GLU A 119 30.26 -31.38 -26.57
C GLU A 119 29.20 -30.98 -25.56
N ASP A 120 28.40 -31.93 -25.06
CA ASP A 120 27.33 -31.78 -24.04
C ASP A 120 27.83 -30.98 -22.82
N ALA A 121 27.98 -29.67 -22.96
CA ALA A 121 28.51 -28.71 -22.00
C ALA A 121 28.33 -27.29 -22.58
N HIS A 122 28.06 -26.32 -21.70
CA HIS A 122 28.14 -24.90 -22.03
C HIS A 122 29.38 -24.31 -21.37
N GLU A 123 30.19 -23.61 -22.14
CA GLU A 123 31.21 -22.73 -21.59
C GLU A 123 30.51 -21.48 -21.03
N VAL A 124 30.69 -21.23 -19.73
CA VAL A 124 30.08 -20.08 -19.05
C VAL A 124 31.15 -19.16 -18.49
N THR A 125 30.96 -17.85 -18.70
CA THR A 125 31.74 -16.83 -18.00
C THR A 125 30.96 -16.37 -16.78
N LEU A 126 31.61 -16.35 -15.62
CA LEU A 126 31.00 -15.98 -14.35
C LEU A 126 31.58 -14.67 -13.84
N ALA A 127 30.72 -13.78 -13.36
CA ALA A 127 31.10 -12.64 -12.54
C ALA A 127 30.85 -12.96 -11.07
N GLU A 128 31.86 -12.72 -10.24
CA GLU A 128 31.82 -12.97 -8.80
C GLU A 128 31.50 -11.71 -8.00
N ARG A 129 30.61 -11.83 -7.01
CA ARG A 129 30.32 -10.81 -6.00
C ARG A 129 30.28 -11.44 -4.62
N GLU A 130 30.80 -10.73 -3.62
CA GLU A 130 30.71 -11.14 -2.21
C GLU A 130 29.78 -10.22 -1.41
N GLY A 131 28.98 -10.80 -0.52
CA GLY A 131 28.01 -10.05 0.29
C GLY A 131 26.93 -10.93 0.86
N THR A 132 25.97 -10.35 1.58
CA THR A 132 24.80 -11.09 2.05
C THR A 132 23.92 -11.42 0.85
N ILE A 133 23.71 -12.71 0.59
CA ILE A 133 22.84 -13.19 -0.48
C ILE A 133 21.41 -13.28 0.05
N HIS A 134 20.48 -12.55 -0.58
CA HIS A 134 19.07 -12.54 -0.20
C HIS A 134 18.29 -13.72 -0.79
N ALA A 135 17.04 -13.88 -0.38
CA ALA A 135 16.17 -14.97 -0.83
C ALA A 135 15.91 -14.97 -2.35
N ASP A 136 16.04 -13.82 -3.02
CA ASP A 136 15.95 -13.71 -4.49
C ASP A 136 17.29 -14.02 -5.20
N LEU A 137 18.28 -14.49 -4.45
CA LEU A 137 19.64 -14.81 -4.89
C LEU A 137 20.38 -13.60 -5.47
N THR A 138 20.15 -12.43 -4.91
CA THR A 138 20.90 -11.21 -5.23
C THR A 138 21.76 -10.77 -4.05
N ILE A 139 22.80 -10.01 -4.35
CA ILE A 139 23.56 -9.22 -3.37
C ILE A 139 23.23 -7.75 -3.60
N GLY A 140 23.02 -7.03 -2.50
CA GLY A 140 22.72 -5.60 -2.49
C GLY A 140 21.59 -5.26 -1.53
N ALA A 141 20.77 -4.27 -1.87
CA ALA A 141 19.62 -3.89 -1.07
C ALA A 141 18.55 -5.01 -1.04
N ASN A 142 18.13 -5.46 0.16
CA ASN A 142 17.03 -6.42 0.31
C ASN A 142 15.66 -5.75 0.13
N VAL A 143 15.40 -5.25 -1.07
CA VAL A 143 14.13 -4.57 -1.41
C VAL A 143 12.93 -5.50 -1.28
N ALA A 144 13.13 -6.82 -1.37
CA ALA A 144 12.09 -7.82 -1.16
C ALA A 144 11.64 -7.94 0.31
N GLY A 145 12.53 -7.65 1.26
CA GLY A 145 12.26 -7.68 2.70
C GLY A 145 11.58 -6.43 3.26
N ALA A 146 11.35 -5.40 2.44
CA ALA A 146 10.65 -4.19 2.87
C ALA A 146 9.19 -4.48 3.23
N VAL A 147 8.74 -3.99 4.38
CA VAL A 147 7.39 -4.24 4.91
C VAL A 147 6.47 -3.05 4.69
N ALA A 148 5.16 -3.32 4.67
CA ALA A 148 4.16 -2.26 4.59
C ALA A 148 4.17 -1.42 5.88
N LEU A 149 4.17 -0.10 5.73
CA LEU A 149 4.15 0.87 6.81
C LEU A 149 2.71 1.33 7.06
N TRP A 150 2.32 1.41 8.32
CA TRP A 150 1.01 1.92 8.74
C TRP A 150 0.81 3.36 8.28
N ALA A 151 1.86 4.20 8.32
CA ALA A 151 1.87 5.55 7.78
C ALA A 151 1.27 5.66 6.37
N ASN A 152 1.46 4.63 5.54
CA ASN A 152 1.07 4.63 4.13
C ASN A 152 -0.21 3.82 3.89
N ALA A 153 -0.75 3.15 4.92
CA ALA A 153 -1.88 2.26 4.80
C ALA A 153 -3.20 3.01 4.56
N ASN A 154 -4.13 2.37 3.85
CA ASN A 154 -5.50 2.85 3.66
C ASN A 154 -5.64 4.25 3.02
N ILE A 155 -4.66 4.70 2.23
CA ILE A 155 -4.75 5.97 1.49
C ILE A 155 -4.36 5.83 0.02
N ALA A 156 -4.10 4.61 -0.46
CA ALA A 156 -3.83 4.33 -1.87
C ALA A 156 -4.71 3.20 -2.41
N SER A 157 -5.29 3.39 -3.59
CA SER A 157 -6.15 2.39 -4.23
C SER A 157 -6.12 2.48 -5.76
N ARG A 158 -6.45 1.37 -6.42
CA ARG A 158 -6.73 1.39 -7.86
C ARG A 158 -8.07 2.06 -8.14
N GLY A 159 -8.24 2.59 -9.34
CA GLY A 159 -9.51 3.18 -9.76
C GLY A 159 -10.62 2.16 -10.04
N VAL A 160 -11.77 2.67 -10.46
CA VAL A 160 -12.98 1.88 -10.73
C VAL A 160 -12.82 1.02 -11.98
N GLN A 161 -13.51 -0.12 -12.02
CA GLN A 161 -13.60 -0.95 -13.21
C GLN A 161 -15.05 -1.01 -13.68
N LEU A 162 -15.35 -0.41 -14.83
CA LEU A 162 -16.71 -0.23 -15.30
C LEU A 162 -17.39 -1.57 -15.62
N ILE A 163 -16.72 -2.44 -16.40
CA ILE A 163 -17.28 -3.67 -16.97
C ILE A 163 -18.61 -3.37 -17.70
N GLY A 164 -18.50 -2.97 -18.96
CA GLY A 164 -19.62 -2.49 -19.77
C GLY A 164 -19.33 -1.12 -20.36
N ALA A 165 -19.18 -1.04 -21.69
CA ALA A 165 -18.85 0.22 -22.36
C ALA A 165 -19.98 1.25 -22.27
N GLY A 166 -21.24 0.81 -22.07
CA GLY A 166 -22.41 1.67 -21.93
C GLY A 166 -22.40 2.62 -20.74
N PHE A 167 -21.47 2.48 -19.78
CA PHE A 167 -21.25 3.47 -18.73
C PHE A 167 -20.49 4.71 -19.19
N ILE A 168 -19.72 4.61 -20.28
CA ILE A 168 -18.94 5.71 -20.84
C ILE A 168 -19.87 6.54 -21.72
N VAL A 169 -19.86 7.85 -21.51
CA VAL A 169 -20.65 8.81 -22.28
C VAL A 169 -19.78 9.97 -22.74
N THR A 170 -20.17 10.59 -23.84
CA THR A 170 -19.53 11.76 -24.41
C THR A 170 -20.30 13.03 -24.00
N PRO A 171 -19.69 14.23 -24.14
CA PRO A 171 -20.42 15.48 -23.94
C PRO A 171 -21.68 15.61 -24.83
N GLU A 172 -21.69 14.97 -25.99
CA GLU A 172 -22.82 14.98 -26.94
C GLU A 172 -24.02 14.16 -26.44
N ASP A 173 -23.78 13.18 -25.55
CA ASP A 173 -24.83 12.34 -24.97
C ASP A 173 -25.56 13.02 -23.80
N LEU A 174 -24.96 14.06 -23.20
CA LEU A 174 -25.48 14.71 -22.00
C LEU A 174 -26.90 15.27 -22.13
N PRO A 175 -27.32 15.88 -23.25
CA PRO A 175 -28.69 16.37 -23.41
C PRO A 175 -29.73 15.25 -23.30
N ALA A 176 -29.39 14.03 -23.75
CA ALA A 176 -30.29 12.87 -23.67
C ALA A 176 -30.35 12.24 -22.27
N LEU A 177 -29.32 12.48 -21.44
CA LEU A 177 -29.19 11.93 -20.09
C LEU A 177 -29.64 12.91 -18.99
N SER A 178 -29.74 14.19 -19.33
CA SER A 178 -30.20 15.24 -18.42
C SER A 178 -31.72 15.13 -18.20
N PRO A 179 -32.22 15.42 -16.99
CA PRO A 179 -33.66 15.51 -16.80
C PRO A 179 -34.22 16.58 -17.74
N SER A 180 -35.24 16.23 -18.54
CA SER A 180 -35.98 17.24 -19.30
C SER A 180 -36.48 18.31 -18.32
N PRO A 181 -36.40 19.61 -18.66
CA PRO A 181 -37.01 20.64 -17.83
C PRO A 181 -38.50 20.31 -17.73
N GLN A 182 -38.93 19.86 -16.57
CA GLN A 182 -40.34 19.72 -16.26
C GLN A 182 -40.97 21.11 -16.49
N PRO A 183 -42.05 21.25 -17.27
CA PRO A 183 -42.77 22.51 -17.30
C PRO A 183 -43.16 22.83 -15.86
N SER A 184 -42.73 24.01 -15.39
CA SER A 184 -43.11 24.48 -14.05
C SER A 184 -44.63 24.37 -13.91
N PRO A 185 -45.17 23.76 -12.85
CA PRO A 185 -46.60 23.80 -12.63
C PRO A 185 -46.98 25.28 -12.54
N ALA A 186 -47.94 25.68 -13.38
CA ALA A 186 -48.48 27.02 -13.38
C ALA A 186 -48.80 27.44 -11.94
N ARG A 187 -48.42 28.67 -11.58
CA ARG A 187 -48.78 29.31 -10.31
C ARG A 187 -50.30 29.21 -10.10
N GLY A 188 -50.72 28.21 -9.33
CA GLY A 188 -52.02 28.16 -8.70
C GLY A 188 -51.90 28.81 -7.34
N GLU A 189 -52.51 29.99 -7.22
CA GLU A 189 -52.75 30.66 -5.94
C GLU A 189 -53.54 29.74 -5.00
N GLY A 190 -53.13 29.65 -3.72
CA GLY A 190 -53.98 29.05 -2.69
C GLY A 190 -53.26 28.37 -1.53
N ALA A 191 -52.92 29.18 -0.53
CA ALA A 191 -52.95 28.88 0.91
C ALA A 191 -52.38 27.54 1.46
N GLY A 192 -51.34 27.65 2.29
CA GLY A 192 -50.94 26.58 3.22
C GLY A 192 -49.63 26.86 3.94
N ARG A 193 -49.64 27.79 4.89
CA ARG A 193 -48.51 28.13 5.77
C ARG A 193 -48.21 26.93 6.69
N VAL A 194 -47.04 26.32 6.58
CA VAL A 194 -46.53 25.32 7.55
C VAL A 194 -45.26 25.92 8.20
N PRO A 195 -45.11 25.89 9.54
CA PRO A 195 -44.07 26.65 10.23
C PRO A 195 -42.68 26.02 10.06
N LEU A 196 -41.68 26.89 9.97
CA LEU A 196 -40.26 26.58 10.14
C LEU A 196 -40.04 25.99 11.54
N LEU A 197 -39.56 24.75 11.63
CA LEU A 197 -39.04 24.18 12.86
C LEU A 197 -37.52 24.33 12.91
N ASP A 198 -37.11 24.79 14.08
CA ASP A 198 -35.81 25.21 14.58
C ASP A 198 -34.71 24.12 14.47
N ALA A 199 -33.52 24.53 14.04
CA ALA A 199 -32.33 23.71 13.84
C ALA A 199 -31.40 23.69 15.07
N SER A 200 -31.93 23.35 16.25
CA SER A 200 -31.15 23.37 17.51
C SER A 200 -31.37 22.20 18.47
N GLN A 201 -31.83 21.04 17.98
CA GLN A 201 -32.04 19.85 18.84
C GLN A 201 -31.73 18.54 18.08
N LEU A 202 -30.46 18.14 17.93
CA LEU A 202 -30.09 16.75 17.64
C LEU A 202 -28.85 16.37 18.44
N THR A 203 -29.09 15.58 19.49
CA THR A 203 -28.11 15.01 20.40
C THR A 203 -27.22 13.96 19.72
N ALA A 204 -25.92 14.03 20.00
CA ALA A 204 -24.88 13.12 19.55
C ALA A 204 -25.09 11.68 20.06
N GLY A 205 -25.18 10.74 19.11
CA GLY A 205 -25.15 9.30 19.35
C GLY A 205 -23.85 8.70 18.80
N SER A 206 -23.04 8.19 19.72
CA SER A 206 -21.72 7.58 19.55
C SER A 206 -21.71 6.26 18.78
N PHE A 207 -20.91 6.12 17.70
CA PHE A 207 -20.50 4.82 17.16
C PHE A 207 -19.13 4.90 16.46
N LEU A 208 -18.11 4.21 17.01
CA LEU A 208 -16.84 3.85 16.36
C LEU A 208 -16.88 2.36 15.97
N PRO A 209 -16.26 1.96 14.85
CA PRO A 209 -16.01 0.55 14.54
C PRO A 209 -14.52 0.20 14.28
N SER A 210 -14.13 -0.99 14.73
CA SER A 210 -12.85 -1.66 14.46
C SER A 210 -13.00 -2.76 13.37
N PRO A 211 -11.92 -3.26 12.73
CA PRO A 211 -11.99 -3.98 11.45
C PRO A 211 -11.93 -5.53 11.56
N LEU A 212 -12.33 -6.17 10.45
CA LEU A 212 -12.11 -7.58 10.04
C LEU A 212 -12.98 -8.68 10.67
N ALA A 213 -14.13 -8.95 10.05
CA ALA A 213 -14.53 -10.25 9.49
C ALA A 213 -15.88 -10.06 8.78
N GLY A 214 -16.06 -10.70 7.62
CA GLY A 214 -17.24 -10.51 6.79
C GLY A 214 -18.49 -11.10 7.44
N GLU A 215 -19.51 -10.27 7.64
CA GLU A 215 -20.94 -10.55 7.47
C GLU A 215 -21.74 -9.30 7.86
N GLY A 216 -22.69 -8.90 7.00
CA GLY A 216 -23.80 -7.99 7.34
C GLY A 216 -23.49 -6.57 7.83
N LEU A 217 -22.92 -5.69 6.99
CA LEU A 217 -22.93 -4.25 7.25
C LEU A 217 -24.23 -3.61 6.72
N GLY A 218 -25.25 -3.55 7.58
CA GLY A 218 -26.40 -2.67 7.42
C GLY A 218 -25.99 -1.20 7.52
N GLU A 219 -26.51 -0.41 6.57
CA GLU A 219 -26.74 1.04 6.62
C GLU A 219 -25.80 1.87 7.52
N ARG A 220 -24.54 2.02 7.11
CA ARG A 220 -23.77 3.22 7.45
C ARG A 220 -23.97 4.23 6.33
N GLY A 221 -24.70 5.30 6.63
CA GLY A 221 -24.96 6.40 5.71
C GLY A 221 -23.67 7.05 5.24
N LEU A 222 -23.22 6.68 4.04
CA LEU A 222 -22.39 7.54 3.22
C LEU A 222 -23.22 8.81 2.97
N ASN A 223 -22.73 9.97 3.43
CA ASN A 223 -23.38 11.24 3.15
C ASN A 223 -23.21 11.55 1.65
N LEU A 224 -24.14 11.06 0.83
CA LEU A 224 -24.13 11.10 -0.65
C LEU A 224 -24.79 12.36 -1.21
N SER A 225 -25.06 13.39 -0.38
CA SER A 225 -25.93 14.52 -0.74
C SER A 225 -25.44 15.40 -1.91
N ASN A 226 -24.20 15.20 -2.40
CA ASN A 226 -23.61 15.92 -3.54
C ASN A 226 -22.99 15.00 -4.61
N HIS A 227 -23.35 13.71 -4.68
CA HIS A 227 -22.81 12.83 -5.70
C HIS A 227 -23.38 13.19 -7.09
N SER A 228 -22.53 13.73 -7.98
CA SER A 228 -22.89 13.90 -9.39
C SER A 228 -22.88 12.55 -10.07
N VAL A 229 -24.05 12.14 -10.58
CA VAL A 229 -24.22 10.87 -11.32
C VAL A 229 -23.34 10.83 -12.58
N ILE A 230 -23.00 11.98 -13.15
CA ILE A 230 -22.10 12.08 -14.31
C ILE A 230 -20.78 12.68 -13.86
N ARG A 231 -19.68 11.97 -14.13
CA ARG A 231 -18.33 12.37 -13.68
C ARG A 231 -17.33 12.33 -14.83
N ALA A 232 -16.34 13.21 -14.79
CA ALA A 232 -15.20 13.11 -15.67
C ALA A 232 -14.47 11.78 -15.43
N TYR A 233 -13.98 11.15 -16.50
CA TYR A 233 -13.29 9.87 -16.41
C TYR A 233 -11.91 9.94 -17.05
N ARG A 234 -10.90 9.37 -16.39
CA ARG A 234 -9.54 9.32 -16.91
C ARG A 234 -8.94 7.93 -16.75
N ASN A 235 -8.33 7.44 -17.82
CA ASN A 235 -7.49 6.25 -17.80
C ASN A 235 -6.01 6.59 -18.01
N GLY A 236 -5.17 5.56 -18.05
CA GLY A 236 -3.72 5.74 -18.23
C GLY A 236 -3.35 6.55 -19.47
N ARG A 237 -4.04 6.34 -20.60
CA ARG A 237 -3.80 7.11 -21.83
C ARG A 237 -4.18 8.57 -21.63
N ASP A 238 -5.30 8.85 -20.98
CA ASP A 238 -5.73 10.24 -20.72
C ASP A 238 -4.78 11.00 -19.78
N LEU A 239 -3.94 10.31 -19.00
CA LEU A 239 -2.91 10.94 -18.16
C LEU A 239 -1.61 11.19 -18.93
N THR A 240 -1.23 10.29 -19.84
CA THR A 240 0.06 10.37 -20.55
C THR A 240 -0.02 11.11 -21.90
N ASP A 241 -1.23 11.29 -22.41
CA ASP A 241 -1.54 11.82 -23.75
C ASP A 241 -2.69 12.84 -23.63
N LYS A 242 -3.21 13.32 -24.76
CA LYS A 242 -4.40 14.17 -24.81
C LYS A 242 -5.60 13.42 -24.20
N PRO A 243 -6.23 13.98 -23.15
CA PRO A 243 -7.43 13.38 -22.58
C PRO A 243 -8.56 13.28 -23.60
N ARG A 244 -9.26 12.15 -23.63
CA ARG A 244 -10.39 11.93 -24.54
C ARG A 244 -11.62 12.80 -24.23
N GLY A 245 -11.67 13.43 -23.06
CA GLY A 245 -12.82 14.24 -22.64
C GLY A 245 -14.09 13.43 -22.32
N VAL A 246 -13.96 12.12 -22.12
CA VAL A 246 -15.09 11.23 -21.79
C VAL A 246 -15.56 11.39 -20.35
N LEU A 247 -16.83 11.07 -20.14
CA LEU A 247 -17.51 11.06 -18.87
C LEU A 247 -18.01 9.65 -18.57
N VAL A 248 -18.40 9.39 -17.32
CA VAL A 248 -19.02 8.13 -16.90
C VAL A 248 -20.25 8.35 -16.05
N ILE A 249 -21.20 7.43 -16.17
CA ILE A 249 -22.40 7.33 -15.33
C ILE A 249 -22.04 6.55 -14.05
N ASP A 250 -21.83 7.24 -12.94
CA ASP A 250 -21.51 6.67 -11.62
C ASP A 250 -22.77 6.56 -10.77
N LEU A 251 -23.35 5.36 -10.69
CA LEU A 251 -24.58 5.08 -9.91
C LEU A 251 -24.27 4.46 -8.54
N PHE A 252 -23.03 4.57 -8.06
CA PHE A 252 -22.63 3.99 -6.80
C PHE A 252 -23.44 4.58 -5.62
N GLY A 253 -23.99 3.70 -4.79
CA GLY A 253 -24.81 4.09 -3.63
C GLY A 253 -26.31 4.17 -3.91
N LEU A 254 -26.73 4.03 -5.18
CA LEU A 254 -28.14 3.98 -5.56
C LEU A 254 -28.60 2.54 -5.81
N THR A 255 -29.82 2.22 -5.37
CA THR A 255 -30.54 1.01 -5.75
C THR A 255 -31.12 1.12 -7.16
N GLU A 256 -31.39 -0.01 -7.83
CA GLU A 256 -32.01 -0.03 -9.16
C GLU A 256 -33.30 0.82 -9.22
N ASP A 257 -34.16 0.68 -8.20
CA ASP A 257 -35.43 1.39 -8.12
C ASP A 257 -35.25 2.90 -7.90
N GLU A 258 -34.23 3.33 -7.14
CA GLU A 258 -33.88 4.75 -7.01
C GLU A 258 -33.39 5.33 -8.32
N VAL A 259 -32.53 4.61 -9.07
CA VAL A 259 -32.09 5.05 -10.39
C VAL A 259 -33.28 5.17 -11.33
N ARG A 260 -34.20 4.20 -11.33
CA ARG A 260 -35.41 4.23 -12.17
C ARG A 260 -36.32 5.42 -11.84
N ARG A 261 -36.53 5.72 -10.56
CA ARG A 261 -37.43 6.80 -10.12
C ARG A 261 -36.82 8.20 -10.27
N CYS A 262 -35.56 8.36 -9.89
CA CYS A 262 -34.91 9.66 -9.82
C CYS A 262 -34.15 10.02 -11.11
N HIS A 263 -33.70 9.03 -11.87
CA HIS A 263 -32.90 9.21 -13.09
C HIS A 263 -33.39 8.31 -14.25
N PRO A 264 -34.65 8.43 -14.70
CA PRO A 264 -35.26 7.49 -15.66
C PRO A 264 -34.54 7.42 -17.01
N ALA A 265 -34.02 8.54 -17.53
CA ALA A 265 -33.24 8.55 -18.78
C ALA A 265 -31.92 7.78 -18.64
N ILE A 266 -31.23 7.94 -17.50
CA ILE A 266 -30.01 7.21 -17.18
C ILE A 266 -30.31 5.72 -16.98
N TYR A 267 -31.39 5.40 -16.27
CA TYR A 267 -31.86 4.02 -16.11
C TYR A 267 -32.08 3.35 -17.46
N GLN A 268 -32.83 4.00 -18.36
CA GLN A 268 -33.06 3.48 -19.71
C GLN A 268 -31.74 3.29 -20.47
N TRP A 269 -30.82 4.27 -20.38
CA TRP A 269 -29.51 4.17 -21.02
C TRP A 269 -28.72 2.94 -20.59
N VAL A 270 -28.55 2.75 -19.26
CA VAL A 270 -27.80 1.60 -18.74
C VAL A 270 -28.55 0.28 -18.99
N LEU A 271 -29.89 0.30 -18.97
CA LEU A 271 -30.69 -0.88 -19.27
C LEU A 271 -30.47 -1.36 -20.71
N GLU A 272 -30.41 -0.45 -21.68
CA GLU A 272 -30.26 -0.78 -23.09
C GLU A 272 -28.80 -1.11 -23.48
N ARG A 273 -27.82 -0.47 -22.83
CA ARG A 273 -26.40 -0.50 -23.27
C ARG A 273 -25.47 -1.28 -22.35
N VAL A 274 -25.84 -1.50 -21.09
CA VAL A 274 -25.01 -2.21 -20.11
C VAL A 274 -25.61 -3.58 -19.78
N LYS A 275 -26.91 -3.63 -19.48
CA LYS A 275 -27.55 -4.87 -19.02
C LYS A 275 -27.39 -6.07 -19.97
N PRO A 276 -27.52 -5.94 -21.31
CA PRO A 276 -27.38 -7.08 -22.22
C PRO A 276 -26.00 -7.75 -22.17
N GLU A 277 -24.93 -6.97 -21.98
CA GLU A 277 -23.57 -7.49 -21.77
C GLU A 277 -23.43 -8.08 -20.36
N ARG A 278 -23.99 -7.40 -19.34
CA ARG A 278 -23.95 -7.86 -17.96
C ARG A 278 -24.62 -9.20 -17.77
N ASP A 279 -25.80 -9.43 -18.36
CA ASP A 279 -26.57 -10.68 -18.21
C ASP A 279 -25.77 -11.92 -18.65
N GLN A 280 -24.82 -11.76 -19.59
CA GLN A 280 -23.95 -12.83 -20.07
C GLN A 280 -22.69 -13.04 -19.22
N ASN A 281 -22.41 -12.17 -18.26
CA ASN A 281 -21.20 -12.22 -17.46
C ASN A 281 -21.22 -13.41 -16.49
N LYS A 282 -20.12 -14.15 -16.34
CA LYS A 282 -20.05 -15.32 -15.44
C LYS A 282 -20.20 -14.96 -13.95
N ARG A 283 -19.83 -13.75 -13.52
CA ARG A 283 -19.90 -13.32 -12.12
C ARG A 283 -21.30 -12.82 -11.75
N ALA A 284 -21.97 -13.50 -10.82
CA ALA A 284 -23.33 -13.16 -10.40
C ALA A 284 -23.46 -11.73 -9.85
N SER A 285 -22.46 -11.25 -9.12
CA SER A 285 -22.44 -9.87 -8.60
C SER A 285 -22.54 -8.82 -9.72
N TYR A 286 -21.92 -9.08 -10.87
CA TYR A 286 -21.95 -8.18 -12.03
C TYR A 286 -23.30 -8.25 -12.77
N ARG A 287 -23.90 -9.44 -12.85
CA ARG A 287 -25.24 -9.63 -13.45
C ARG A 287 -26.32 -8.97 -12.59
N ASN A 288 -26.28 -9.21 -11.29
CA ASN A 288 -27.34 -8.80 -10.36
C ASN A 288 -27.26 -7.31 -10.03
N ASN A 289 -26.09 -6.69 -10.08
CA ASN A 289 -25.90 -5.25 -9.86
C ASN A 289 -25.49 -4.55 -11.16
N TRP A 290 -26.20 -4.86 -12.25
CA TRP A 290 -25.84 -4.44 -13.60
C TRP A 290 -25.79 -2.91 -13.80
N TRP A 291 -26.53 -2.15 -12.99
CA TRP A 291 -26.59 -0.68 -13.07
C TRP A 291 -25.41 0.03 -12.41
N ILE A 292 -24.55 -0.68 -11.65
CA ILE A 292 -23.32 -0.12 -11.09
C ILE A 292 -22.08 -0.71 -11.77
N PHE A 293 -20.93 -0.08 -11.56
CA PHE A 293 -19.64 -0.57 -12.03
C PHE A 293 -19.33 -1.97 -11.48
N GLY A 294 -18.56 -2.76 -12.24
CA GLY A 294 -18.19 -4.11 -11.83
C GLY A 294 -17.31 -4.08 -10.58
N GLU A 295 -16.34 -3.17 -10.55
CA GLU A 295 -15.56 -2.85 -9.36
C GLU A 295 -15.74 -1.37 -9.03
N PRO A 296 -16.73 -1.02 -8.17
CA PRO A 296 -17.00 0.38 -7.82
C PRO A 296 -15.98 0.97 -6.86
N ARG A 297 -15.08 0.15 -6.28
CA ARG A 297 -14.00 0.56 -5.35
C ARG A 297 -14.51 1.40 -4.18
N ARG A 298 -15.22 0.75 -3.26
CA ARG A 298 -15.77 1.39 -2.05
C ARG A 298 -14.66 2.04 -1.21
N GLU A 299 -13.52 1.37 -1.14
CA GLU A 299 -12.35 1.80 -0.38
C GLU A 299 -11.81 3.12 -0.94
N TRP A 300 -11.67 3.23 -2.27
CA TRP A 300 -11.23 4.48 -2.91
C TRP A 300 -12.18 5.65 -2.63
N ARG A 301 -13.50 5.40 -2.63
CA ARG A 301 -14.51 6.42 -2.35
C ARG A 301 -14.43 6.93 -0.92
N SER A 302 -14.17 6.03 0.05
CA SER A 302 -13.91 6.42 1.44
C SER A 302 -12.64 7.27 1.55
N MET A 303 -11.55 6.83 0.91
CA MET A 303 -10.25 7.52 0.97
C MET A 303 -10.30 8.92 0.37
N SER A 304 -10.97 9.09 -0.78
CA SER A 304 -11.02 10.36 -1.52
C SER A 304 -12.15 11.30 -1.09
N ALA A 305 -13.03 10.87 -0.18
CA ALA A 305 -14.14 11.68 0.30
C ALA A 305 -13.66 13.02 0.91
N GLY A 306 -14.27 14.11 0.47
CA GLY A 306 -13.98 15.47 0.93
C GLY A 306 -12.66 16.07 0.44
N LEU A 307 -11.86 15.33 -0.34
CA LEU A 307 -10.64 15.90 -0.94
C LEU A 307 -11.00 16.75 -2.16
N PRO A 308 -10.34 17.90 -2.39
CA PRO A 308 -10.49 18.68 -3.63
C PRO A 308 -9.72 18.07 -4.81
N ARG A 309 -8.65 17.33 -4.52
CA ARG A 309 -7.76 16.69 -5.51
C ARG A 309 -7.02 15.51 -4.88
N TYR A 310 -6.40 14.68 -5.71
CA TYR A 310 -5.61 13.53 -5.25
C TYR A 310 -4.46 13.25 -6.22
N ILE A 311 -3.43 12.54 -5.76
CA ILE A 311 -2.28 12.17 -6.60
C ILE A 311 -2.62 10.91 -7.39
N ALA A 312 -2.29 10.87 -8.68
CA ALA A 312 -2.50 9.72 -9.54
C ALA A 312 -1.24 9.35 -10.33
N THR A 313 -1.14 8.07 -10.64
CA THR A 313 -0.05 7.45 -11.37
C THR A 313 -0.59 6.30 -12.23
N VAL A 314 -0.16 6.19 -13.49
CA VAL A 314 -0.51 5.05 -14.35
C VAL A 314 0.15 3.77 -13.85
N GLU A 315 -0.61 2.68 -13.74
CA GLU A 315 -0.13 1.40 -13.20
C GLU A 315 1.01 0.82 -14.05
N THR A 316 0.91 0.81 -15.38
CA THR A 316 1.97 0.35 -16.29
C THR A 316 2.38 1.46 -17.24
N ALA A 317 3.62 1.94 -17.14
CA ALA A 317 4.13 3.04 -17.96
C ALA A 317 5.65 2.96 -18.13
N LYS A 318 6.15 3.43 -19.28
CA LYS A 318 7.60 3.53 -19.54
C LYS A 318 8.27 4.48 -18.53
N HIS A 319 7.69 5.68 -18.38
CA HIS A 319 8.13 6.66 -17.41
C HIS A 319 7.22 6.66 -16.19
N ARG A 320 7.80 6.61 -14.99
CA ARG A 320 7.08 6.74 -13.73
C ARG A 320 6.81 8.22 -13.43
N LEU A 321 5.58 8.65 -13.65
CA LEU A 321 5.14 10.03 -13.46
C LEU A 321 3.98 10.13 -12.46
N PHE A 322 3.98 11.14 -11.60
CA PHE A 322 2.87 11.45 -10.69
C PHE A 322 2.31 12.83 -11.02
N GLN A 323 1.00 13.00 -10.83
CA GLN A 323 0.30 14.26 -11.08
C GLN A 323 -0.93 14.38 -10.19
N PHE A 324 -1.42 15.60 -9.98
CA PHE A 324 -2.73 15.81 -9.36
C PHE A 324 -3.88 15.60 -10.36
N LEU A 325 -4.93 14.93 -9.91
CA LEU A 325 -6.26 14.92 -10.52
C LEU A 325 -7.25 15.61 -9.58
N GLU A 326 -8.15 16.41 -10.15
CA GLU A 326 -9.26 17.02 -9.41
C GLU A 326 -10.25 15.94 -8.92
N ALA A 327 -10.93 16.20 -7.81
CA ALA A 327 -11.77 15.21 -7.15
C ALA A 327 -13.03 14.82 -7.93
N ASP A 328 -13.48 15.65 -8.87
CA ASP A 328 -14.59 15.34 -9.76
C ASP A 328 -14.23 14.26 -10.79
N ILE A 329 -12.94 14.12 -11.12
CA ILE A 329 -12.40 13.10 -12.02
C ILE A 329 -12.39 11.74 -11.31
N LEU A 330 -13.08 10.77 -11.89
CA LEU A 330 -13.07 9.38 -11.47
C LEU A 330 -11.95 8.61 -12.20
N PRO A 331 -11.07 7.89 -11.46
CA PRO A 331 -9.94 7.19 -12.06
C PRO A 331 -10.32 5.77 -12.51
N ASP A 332 -9.78 5.35 -13.65
CA ASP A 332 -9.83 3.96 -14.18
C ASP A 332 -8.99 2.98 -13.35
N ASN A 333 -9.29 1.68 -13.45
CA ASN A 333 -8.59 0.65 -12.70
C ASN A 333 -7.10 0.50 -13.03
N MET A 334 -6.63 0.97 -14.19
CA MET A 334 -5.20 1.01 -14.53
C MET A 334 -4.49 2.26 -14.00
N LEU A 335 -5.16 3.05 -13.15
CA LEU A 335 -4.55 4.10 -12.34
C LEU A 335 -4.40 3.64 -10.90
N VAL A 336 -3.28 4.00 -10.29
CA VAL A 336 -3.08 3.96 -8.84
C VAL A 336 -3.23 5.39 -8.32
N ASN A 337 -4.10 5.54 -7.33
CA ASN A 337 -4.51 6.84 -6.81
C ASN A 337 -4.17 6.89 -5.32
N ILE A 338 -3.63 8.03 -4.87
CA ILE A 338 -3.19 8.27 -3.50
C ILE A 338 -3.97 9.49 -2.98
N ALA A 339 -4.77 9.26 -1.95
CA ALA A 339 -5.68 10.22 -1.34
C ALA A 339 -4.94 11.23 -0.45
N ILE A 340 -4.02 11.99 -1.06
CA ILE A 340 -3.25 13.06 -0.44
C ILE A 340 -3.37 14.30 -1.34
N THR A 341 -3.56 15.47 -0.73
CA THR A 341 -3.70 16.78 -1.41
C THR A 341 -2.44 17.63 -1.37
N ASP A 342 -1.52 17.30 -0.45
CA ASP A 342 -0.29 18.04 -0.19
C ASP A 342 0.76 17.78 -1.28
N ALA A 343 1.26 18.86 -1.87
CA ALA A 343 2.25 18.81 -2.95
C ALA A 343 3.64 18.34 -2.48
N TYR A 344 3.94 18.40 -1.17
CA TYR A 344 5.17 17.81 -0.65
C TYR A 344 5.25 16.31 -1.00
N HIS A 345 4.17 15.56 -0.77
CA HIS A 345 4.12 14.13 -1.10
C HIS A 345 4.18 13.89 -2.60
N LEU A 346 3.55 14.76 -3.41
CA LEU A 346 3.71 14.70 -4.87
C LEU A 346 5.18 14.87 -5.27
N GLY A 347 5.92 15.78 -4.63
CA GLY A 347 7.33 16.02 -4.86
C GLY A 347 8.20 14.82 -4.49
N VAL A 348 8.03 14.26 -3.29
CA VAL A 348 8.77 13.06 -2.88
C VAL A 348 8.48 11.88 -3.82
N LEU A 349 7.21 11.64 -4.18
CA LEU A 349 6.84 10.58 -5.12
C LEU A 349 7.38 10.82 -6.54
N SER A 350 7.56 12.08 -6.95
CA SER A 350 8.11 12.42 -8.27
C SER A 350 9.64 12.44 -8.31
N SER A 351 10.31 12.27 -7.17
CA SER A 351 11.77 12.28 -7.08
C SER A 351 12.41 11.00 -7.62
N ARG A 352 13.67 11.10 -8.01
CA ARG A 352 14.53 9.95 -8.35
C ARG A 352 14.57 8.91 -7.24
N ILE A 353 14.50 9.32 -5.97
CA ILE A 353 14.54 8.40 -4.83
C ILE A 353 13.34 7.44 -4.86
N HIS A 354 12.13 7.98 -4.99
CA HIS A 354 10.93 7.16 -5.06
C HIS A 354 10.85 6.37 -6.37
N VAL A 355 11.30 6.93 -7.48
CA VAL A 355 11.33 6.20 -8.75
C VAL A 355 12.29 5.02 -8.68
N ALA A 356 13.50 5.20 -8.14
CA ALA A 356 14.47 4.11 -7.95
C ALA A 356 13.87 2.99 -7.07
N TRP A 357 13.21 3.37 -5.96
CA TRP A 357 12.46 2.42 -5.13
C TRP A 357 11.41 1.67 -5.94
N ALA A 358 10.52 2.40 -6.63
CA ALA A 358 9.40 1.84 -7.36
C ALA A 358 9.83 0.91 -8.51
N LEU A 359 10.94 1.22 -9.19
CA LEU A 359 11.51 0.36 -10.23
C LEU A 359 12.13 -0.91 -9.65
N ALA A 360 12.69 -0.85 -8.42
CA ALA A 360 13.29 -2.01 -7.76
C ALA A 360 12.26 -2.95 -7.11
N VAL A 361 11.25 -2.41 -6.42
CA VAL A 361 10.23 -3.21 -5.70
C VAL A 361 8.99 -3.53 -6.53
N GLY A 362 8.80 -2.80 -7.63
CA GLY A 362 7.66 -2.93 -8.53
C GLY A 362 7.70 -4.24 -9.32
N GLY A 363 6.84 -4.32 -10.34
CA GLY A 363 6.87 -5.40 -11.30
C GLY A 363 7.15 -4.88 -12.71
N THR A 364 7.13 -5.79 -13.68
CA THR A 364 7.05 -5.43 -15.10
C THR A 364 5.87 -6.11 -15.75
N LEU A 365 5.37 -5.53 -16.84
CA LEU A 365 4.54 -6.20 -17.81
C LEU A 365 5.35 -6.24 -19.09
N GLU A 366 5.88 -7.43 -19.43
CA GLU A 366 6.94 -7.58 -20.43
C GLU A 366 8.16 -6.74 -19.99
N ASP A 367 8.51 -5.71 -20.74
CA ASP A 367 9.60 -4.77 -20.49
C ASP A 367 9.15 -3.48 -19.78
N ARG A 368 7.85 -3.24 -19.66
CA ARG A 368 7.32 -1.98 -19.12
C ARG A 368 7.18 -2.03 -17.60
N PRO A 369 7.70 -1.03 -16.86
CA PRO A 369 7.52 -0.92 -15.42
C PRO A 369 6.05 -0.90 -15.00
N ARG A 370 5.77 -1.62 -13.93
CA ARG A 370 4.46 -1.69 -13.27
C ARG A 370 4.55 -1.24 -11.82
N TYR A 371 3.79 -0.22 -11.48
CA TYR A 371 3.68 0.35 -10.14
C TYR A 371 2.65 -0.42 -9.31
N ASN A 372 3.11 -1.37 -8.50
CA ASN A 372 2.26 -2.09 -7.56
C ASN A 372 2.15 -1.29 -6.25
N LYS A 373 0.99 -0.70 -5.96
CA LYS A 373 0.82 0.17 -4.77
C LYS A 373 1.27 -0.48 -3.46
N THR A 374 1.04 -1.78 -3.29
CA THR A 374 1.35 -2.50 -2.04
C THR A 374 2.84 -2.75 -1.88
N ARG A 375 3.59 -2.80 -2.98
CA ARG A 375 5.04 -2.97 -2.96
C ARG A 375 5.80 -1.67 -3.08
N CYS A 376 5.26 -0.69 -3.82
CA CYS A 376 5.91 0.58 -4.10
C CYS A 376 5.51 1.65 -3.09
N PHE A 377 4.22 1.97 -2.96
CA PHE A 377 3.77 3.05 -2.07
C PHE A 377 3.71 2.59 -0.62
N GLU A 378 3.05 1.47 -0.33
CA GLU A 378 2.77 1.05 1.06
C GLU A 378 4.03 0.70 1.85
N THR A 379 5.16 0.43 1.20
CA THR A 379 6.45 0.13 1.84
C THR A 379 7.44 1.30 1.80
N PHE A 380 7.12 2.38 1.09
CA PHE A 380 8.08 3.46 0.88
C PHE A 380 8.25 4.32 2.16
N PRO A 381 9.48 4.45 2.69
CA PRO A 381 9.71 5.27 3.87
C PRO A 381 9.91 6.74 3.48
N PHE A 382 8.89 7.57 3.70
CA PHE A 382 8.97 9.02 3.51
C PHE A 382 10.00 9.67 4.45
N PRO A 383 10.68 10.76 4.02
CA PRO A 383 11.60 11.49 4.88
C PRO A 383 10.82 12.25 5.95
N ASP A 384 11.46 12.49 7.09
CA ASP A 384 10.89 13.24 8.20
C ASP A 384 12.02 14.01 8.92
N GLU A 385 11.71 14.73 10.00
CA GLU A 385 12.68 15.56 10.74
C GLU A 385 13.95 14.77 11.10
N ASP A 386 13.81 13.47 11.44
CA ASP A 386 14.94 12.60 11.80
C ASP A 386 15.83 12.19 10.62
N THR A 387 15.42 12.44 9.39
CA THR A 387 16.24 12.24 8.18
C THR A 387 16.77 13.56 7.61
N GLY A 388 16.50 14.70 8.23
CA GLY A 388 16.95 16.01 7.75
C GLY A 388 15.88 16.84 7.02
N LEU A 389 14.61 16.41 7.03
CA LEU A 389 13.53 17.24 6.52
C LEU A 389 13.33 18.47 7.42
N SER A 390 13.57 19.66 6.88
CA SER A 390 13.21 20.93 7.51
C SER A 390 11.89 21.47 6.95
N PRO A 391 11.21 22.40 7.66
CA PRO A 391 10.03 23.10 7.13
C PRO A 391 10.28 23.80 5.79
N GLU A 392 11.47 24.40 5.62
CA GLU A 392 11.89 25.08 4.39
C GLU A 392 12.07 24.08 3.24
N LEU A 393 12.70 22.93 3.50
CA LEU A 393 12.82 21.86 2.51
C LEU A 393 11.46 21.30 2.13
N ARG A 394 10.56 21.07 3.11
CA ARG A 394 9.19 20.61 2.86
C ARG A 394 8.45 21.55 1.92
N GLN A 395 8.51 22.86 2.20
CA GLN A 395 7.89 23.89 1.37
C GLN A 395 8.52 23.93 -0.03
N ARG A 396 9.86 23.88 -0.12
CA ARG A 396 10.58 23.89 -1.41
C ARG A 396 10.21 22.70 -2.29
N ILE A 397 10.11 21.49 -1.71
CA ILE A 397 9.68 20.28 -2.41
C ILE A 397 8.24 20.45 -2.94
N ALA A 398 7.33 20.98 -2.12
CA ALA A 398 5.94 21.23 -2.51
C ALA A 398 5.85 22.22 -3.68
N GLU A 399 6.58 23.33 -3.64
CA GLU A 399 6.63 24.32 -4.72
C GLU A 399 7.16 23.75 -6.03
N LEU A 400 8.23 22.97 -5.97
CA LEU A 400 8.81 22.32 -7.15
C LEU A 400 7.84 21.31 -7.76
N ALA A 401 7.14 20.54 -6.93
CA ALA A 401 6.14 19.58 -7.38
C ALA A 401 4.97 20.27 -8.12
N GLU A 402 4.44 21.36 -7.56
CA GLU A 402 3.41 22.18 -8.21
C GLU A 402 3.91 22.78 -9.53
N GLN A 403 5.15 23.29 -9.56
CA GLN A 403 5.75 23.83 -10.79
C GLN A 403 5.87 22.77 -11.88
N ILE A 404 6.30 21.55 -11.54
CA ILE A 404 6.43 20.44 -12.50
C ILE A 404 5.05 20.01 -13.01
N ASP A 405 4.05 19.88 -12.13
CA ASP A 405 2.68 19.54 -12.51
C ASP A 405 2.05 20.61 -13.41
N ALA A 406 2.13 21.87 -13.00
CA ALA A 406 1.63 23.01 -13.77
C ALA A 406 2.36 23.18 -15.10
N HIS A 407 3.69 22.96 -15.15
CA HIS A 407 4.47 23.03 -16.38
C HIS A 407 3.96 22.01 -17.40
N ARG A 408 3.85 20.74 -17.00
CA ARG A 408 3.37 19.66 -17.86
C ARG A 408 1.97 19.97 -18.41
N LYS A 409 1.03 20.29 -17.53
CA LYS A 409 -0.36 20.62 -17.89
C LYS A 409 -0.43 21.82 -18.85
N ARG A 410 0.34 22.88 -18.59
CA ARG A 410 0.40 24.09 -19.44
C ARG A 410 0.94 23.78 -20.83
N GLN A 411 2.03 23.03 -20.94
CA GLN A 411 2.60 22.69 -22.25
C GLN A 411 1.70 21.75 -23.04
N GLN A 412 1.06 20.75 -22.41
CA GLN A 412 0.09 19.89 -23.11
C GLN A 412 -1.15 20.64 -23.59
N ALA A 413 -1.61 21.63 -22.82
CA ALA A 413 -2.73 22.49 -23.21
C ALA A 413 -2.37 23.40 -24.41
N ALA A 414 -1.15 23.94 -24.43
CA ALA A 414 -0.66 24.79 -25.52
C ALA A 414 -0.30 23.99 -26.79
N HIS A 415 0.14 22.74 -26.63
CA HIS A 415 0.62 21.88 -27.71
C HIS A 415 -0.11 20.52 -27.68
N PRO A 416 -1.28 20.38 -28.33
CA PRO A 416 -2.13 19.18 -28.21
C PRO A 416 -1.48 17.87 -28.68
N GLU A 417 -0.46 17.93 -29.53
CA GLU A 417 0.32 16.76 -30.01
C GLU A 417 1.44 16.35 -29.03
N LEU A 418 1.68 17.13 -27.98
CA LEU A 418 2.70 16.86 -26.97
C LEU A 418 2.21 15.83 -25.96
N THR A 419 2.85 14.66 -25.94
CA THR A 419 2.58 13.60 -24.96
C THR A 419 3.61 13.63 -23.84
N LEU A 420 3.24 13.22 -22.63
CA LEU A 420 4.19 13.09 -21.52
C LEU A 420 5.25 12.02 -21.84
N THR A 421 4.87 10.94 -22.52
CA THR A 421 5.84 9.93 -22.95
C THR A 421 6.89 10.52 -23.89
N GLY A 422 6.47 11.33 -24.88
CA GLY A 422 7.39 12.04 -25.77
C GLY A 422 8.29 13.02 -25.02
N LEU A 423 7.70 13.81 -24.14
CA LEU A 423 8.40 14.80 -23.31
C LEU A 423 9.53 14.17 -22.48
N TYR A 424 9.24 13.05 -21.79
CA TYR A 424 10.22 12.38 -20.93
C TYR A 424 11.22 11.51 -21.71
N ASN A 425 10.86 11.00 -22.90
CA ASN A 425 11.85 10.41 -23.81
C ASN A 425 12.94 11.43 -24.19
N VAL A 426 12.54 12.65 -24.55
CA VAL A 426 13.50 13.72 -24.89
C VAL A 426 14.31 14.15 -23.67
N LEU A 427 13.69 14.19 -22.48
CA LEU A 427 14.39 14.48 -21.22
C LEU A 427 15.51 13.47 -20.95
N GLU A 428 15.25 12.18 -21.11
CA GLU A 428 16.29 11.15 -20.93
C GLU A 428 17.38 11.25 -22.01
N LYS A 429 17.03 11.52 -23.28
CA LYS A 429 18.03 11.79 -24.34
C LYS A 429 18.97 12.94 -23.98
N LEU A 430 18.44 14.04 -23.41
CA LEU A 430 19.26 15.16 -22.94
C LEU A 430 20.20 14.75 -21.80
N ARG A 431 19.77 13.86 -20.90
CA ARG A 431 20.60 13.36 -19.79
C ARG A 431 21.70 12.42 -20.27
N ILE A 432 21.44 11.62 -21.30
CA ILE A 432 22.44 10.75 -21.95
C ILE A 432 23.43 11.60 -22.78
N GLY A 433 22.98 12.74 -23.32
CA GLY A 433 23.77 13.55 -24.25
C GLY A 433 23.61 13.10 -25.71
N GLU A 434 22.52 12.41 -26.04
CA GLU A 434 22.23 11.99 -27.41
C GLU A 434 21.82 13.18 -28.31
N PRO A 435 22.24 13.21 -29.57
CA PRO A 435 21.80 14.23 -30.52
C PRO A 435 20.30 14.11 -30.77
N LEU A 436 19.59 15.22 -30.63
CA LEU A 436 18.13 15.28 -30.86
C LEU A 436 17.81 15.25 -32.36
N SER A 437 16.91 14.35 -32.76
CA SER A 437 16.32 14.34 -34.11
C SER A 437 15.44 15.58 -34.34
N ALA A 438 15.01 15.84 -35.58
CA ALA A 438 14.08 16.94 -35.88
C ALA A 438 12.78 16.85 -35.08
N LYS A 439 12.23 15.64 -34.90
CA LYS A 439 11.05 15.39 -34.07
C LYS A 439 11.34 15.65 -32.59
N ASP A 440 12.49 15.20 -32.08
CA ASP A 440 12.87 15.43 -30.68
C ASP A 440 13.09 16.92 -30.40
N LYS A 441 13.64 17.69 -31.34
CA LYS A 441 13.79 19.15 -31.23
C LYS A 441 12.44 19.85 -31.14
N ALA A 442 11.47 19.46 -31.97
CA ALA A 442 10.11 20.01 -31.88
C ALA A 442 9.45 19.73 -30.51
N ILE A 443 9.64 18.51 -29.97
CA ILE A 443 9.18 18.16 -28.62
C ILE A 443 9.96 18.93 -27.54
N HIS A 444 11.27 19.12 -27.72
CA HIS A 444 12.14 19.85 -26.82
C HIS A 444 11.68 21.30 -26.64
N GLU A 445 11.39 21.97 -27.76
CA GLU A 445 10.91 23.35 -27.82
C GLU A 445 9.48 23.46 -27.26
N ALA A 446 8.53 22.67 -27.78
CA ALA A 446 7.13 22.69 -27.34
C ALA A 446 6.96 22.27 -25.87
N GLY A 447 7.79 21.35 -25.40
CA GLY A 447 7.75 20.85 -24.03
C GLY A 447 8.58 21.69 -23.04
N LEU A 448 9.37 22.65 -23.54
CA LEU A 448 10.39 23.36 -22.78
C LEU A 448 11.21 22.39 -21.90
N VAL A 449 11.72 21.32 -22.53
CA VAL A 449 12.25 20.14 -21.81
C VAL A 449 13.46 20.49 -20.95
N SER A 450 14.29 21.46 -21.34
CA SER A 450 15.40 21.93 -20.50
C SER A 450 14.93 22.55 -19.17
N VAL A 451 13.80 23.25 -19.18
CA VAL A 451 13.19 23.81 -17.95
C VAL A 451 12.66 22.66 -17.08
N LEU A 452 11.96 21.71 -17.69
CA LEU A 452 11.47 20.52 -16.97
C LEU A 452 12.63 19.74 -16.34
N LYS A 453 13.73 19.55 -17.07
CA LYS A 453 14.94 18.89 -16.56
C LYS A 453 15.50 19.62 -15.34
N ALA A 454 15.65 20.94 -15.41
CA ALA A 454 16.14 21.74 -14.28
C ALA A 454 15.22 21.62 -13.05
N LEU A 455 13.90 21.66 -13.25
CA LEU A 455 12.94 21.47 -12.16
C LEU A 455 13.04 20.09 -11.49
N HIS A 456 13.23 19.02 -12.28
CA HIS A 456 13.46 17.68 -11.73
C HIS A 456 14.79 17.58 -10.99
N ASP A 457 15.87 18.15 -11.54
CA ASP A 457 17.18 18.14 -10.89
C ASP A 457 17.16 18.95 -9.57
N ASP A 458 16.39 20.04 -9.50
CA ASP A 458 16.16 20.81 -8.28
C ASP A 458 15.27 20.08 -7.27
N LEU A 459 14.23 19.38 -7.75
CA LEU A 459 13.38 18.54 -6.91
C LEU A 459 14.20 17.41 -6.28
N ASP A 460 14.99 16.70 -7.09
CA ASP A 460 15.87 15.64 -6.61
C ASP A 460 16.83 16.18 -5.56
N ARG A 461 17.47 17.34 -5.78
CA ARG A 461 18.34 17.97 -4.79
C ARG A 461 17.65 18.24 -3.47
N ALA A 462 16.45 18.82 -3.51
CA ALA A 462 15.69 19.12 -2.29
C ALA A 462 15.26 17.84 -1.55
N VAL A 463 14.88 16.79 -2.28
CA VAL A 463 14.48 15.51 -1.68
C VAL A 463 15.67 14.76 -1.11
N PHE A 464 16.82 14.70 -1.81
CA PHE A 464 18.05 14.13 -1.24
C PHE A 464 18.48 14.84 0.04
N ALA A 465 18.40 16.18 0.09
CA ALA A 465 18.68 16.95 1.29
C ALA A 465 17.70 16.61 2.44
N ALA A 466 16.41 16.38 2.14
CA ALA A 466 15.42 15.95 3.14
C ALA A 466 15.67 14.54 3.72
N TYR A 467 16.46 13.73 3.03
CA TYR A 467 16.97 12.45 3.54
C TYR A 467 18.39 12.55 4.15
N GLY A 468 19.05 13.71 4.03
CA GLY A 468 20.43 13.89 4.46
C GLY A 468 21.45 13.11 3.63
N TRP A 469 21.14 12.85 2.36
CA TRP A 469 21.95 12.01 1.45
C TRP A 469 22.61 12.81 0.33
N ASP A 470 23.24 13.93 0.69
CA ASP A 470 23.95 14.81 -0.26
C ASP A 470 25.12 14.12 -0.97
N ASP A 471 25.69 13.09 -0.35
CA ASP A 471 26.73 12.24 -0.93
C ASP A 471 26.23 11.46 -2.16
N LEU A 472 25.02 10.90 -2.08
CA LEU A 472 24.36 10.24 -3.21
C LEU A 472 23.82 11.24 -4.23
N ALA A 473 23.38 12.41 -3.77
CA ALA A 473 22.92 13.50 -4.63
C ALA A 473 23.99 13.90 -5.66
N ALA A 474 25.25 14.01 -5.23
CA ALA A 474 26.38 14.35 -6.09
C ALA A 474 26.62 13.32 -7.22
N LEU A 475 26.25 12.05 -7.01
CA LEU A 475 26.47 10.97 -7.96
C LEU A 475 25.27 10.76 -8.90
N LEU A 476 24.05 11.02 -8.43
CA LEU A 476 22.81 10.60 -9.09
C LEU A 476 22.02 11.74 -9.77
N ILE A 477 22.13 12.98 -9.29
CA ILE A 477 21.34 14.09 -9.86
C ILE A 477 21.78 14.37 -11.29
N GLY A 478 20.81 14.56 -12.19
CA GLY A 478 21.05 14.84 -13.60
C GLY A 478 21.46 13.63 -14.44
N ARG A 479 21.77 12.47 -13.84
CA ARG A 479 22.08 11.23 -14.55
C ARG A 479 20.83 10.63 -15.21
N PRO A 480 20.96 9.88 -16.32
CA PRO A 480 19.83 9.19 -16.94
C PRO A 480 19.23 8.11 -16.02
N GLY A 481 18.04 7.64 -16.37
CA GLY A 481 17.33 6.58 -15.64
C GLY A 481 16.58 7.05 -14.40
N ALA A 482 16.34 8.36 -14.25
CA ALA A 482 15.60 8.87 -13.08
C ALA A 482 14.09 8.65 -13.18
N THR A 483 13.57 8.36 -14.39
CA THR A 483 12.14 8.21 -14.63
C THR A 483 11.75 6.85 -15.24
N THR A 484 12.72 6.09 -15.75
CA THR A 484 12.55 4.83 -16.48
C THR A 484 13.74 3.92 -16.18
N PRO A 485 13.60 2.57 -16.26
CA PRO A 485 14.75 1.68 -16.18
C PRO A 485 15.82 2.06 -17.20
N LEU A 486 17.07 1.92 -16.78
CA LEU A 486 18.25 2.08 -17.60
C LEU A 486 19.06 0.78 -17.50
N THR A 487 19.33 0.15 -18.63
CA THR A 487 20.06 -1.13 -18.69
C THR A 487 21.57 -0.91 -18.54
N ASP A 488 22.11 0.05 -19.30
CA ASP A 488 23.55 0.31 -19.36
C ASP A 488 23.92 1.50 -18.45
N LYS A 489 24.17 1.19 -17.18
CA LYS A 489 24.57 2.17 -16.16
C LYS A 489 26.09 2.21 -16.01
N ALA A 490 26.64 3.40 -15.81
CA ALA A 490 28.04 3.52 -15.36
C ALA A 490 28.19 2.81 -14.00
N PRO A 491 29.31 2.11 -13.72
CA PRO A 491 29.50 1.37 -12.47
C PRO A 491 29.29 2.21 -11.21
N GLU A 492 29.75 3.47 -11.24
CA GLU A 492 29.56 4.44 -10.15
C GLU A 492 28.08 4.75 -9.90
N GLN A 493 27.29 4.94 -10.96
CA GLN A 493 25.85 5.18 -10.84
C GLN A 493 25.13 3.94 -10.31
N ALA A 494 25.48 2.75 -10.80
CA ALA A 494 24.89 1.50 -10.33
C ALA A 494 25.16 1.28 -8.83
N ALA A 495 26.39 1.52 -8.39
CA ALA A 495 26.77 1.44 -6.97
C ALA A 495 26.02 2.46 -6.11
N ALA A 496 25.89 3.71 -6.57
CA ALA A 496 25.15 4.74 -5.86
C ALA A 496 23.64 4.44 -5.76
N GLU A 497 23.04 3.84 -6.80
CA GLU A 497 21.64 3.39 -6.76
C GLU A 497 21.45 2.17 -5.84
N GLU A 498 22.41 1.25 -5.78
CA GLU A 498 22.39 0.13 -4.84
C GLU A 498 22.48 0.61 -3.38
N GLU A 499 23.35 1.58 -3.10
CA GLU A 499 23.47 2.22 -1.79
C GLU A 499 22.19 3.00 -1.43
N LEU A 500 21.61 3.74 -2.39
CA LEU A 500 20.32 4.42 -2.22
C LEU A 500 19.22 3.45 -1.78
N LEU A 501 19.08 2.31 -2.48
CA LEU A 501 18.11 1.28 -2.13
C LEU A 501 18.40 0.66 -0.77
N SER A 502 19.68 0.48 -0.42
CA SER A 502 20.08 -0.08 0.87
C SER A 502 19.68 0.85 2.03
N ARG A 503 19.89 2.17 1.88
CA ARG A 503 19.43 3.18 2.86
C ARG A 503 17.92 3.21 2.98
N LEU A 504 17.19 3.09 1.87
CA LEU A 504 15.73 3.02 1.90
C LEU A 504 15.22 1.76 2.61
N VAL A 505 15.81 0.59 2.36
CA VAL A 505 15.47 -0.65 3.08
C VAL A 505 15.73 -0.50 4.59
N ALA A 506 16.88 0.06 4.96
CA ALA A 506 17.22 0.32 6.36
C ALA A 506 16.23 1.30 7.01
N LEU A 507 15.84 2.36 6.30
CA LEU A 507 14.85 3.33 6.79
C LEU A 507 13.45 2.69 6.91
N ASN A 508 13.04 1.85 5.96
CA ASN A 508 11.79 1.07 6.07
C ASN A 508 11.79 0.21 7.34
N ALA A 509 12.87 -0.54 7.60
CA ALA A 509 13.00 -1.37 8.79
C ALA A 509 12.94 -0.54 10.08
N ARG A 510 13.60 0.62 10.11
CA ARG A 510 13.52 1.58 11.24
C ARG A 510 12.10 2.08 11.44
N ARG A 511 11.40 2.50 10.38
CA ARG A 511 10.02 2.98 10.43
C ARG A 511 9.07 1.90 10.93
N ALA A 512 9.21 0.68 10.44
CA ALA A 512 8.42 -0.46 10.90
C ALA A 512 8.63 -0.77 12.39
N ALA A 513 9.87 -0.68 12.89
CA ALA A 513 10.17 -0.84 14.31
C ALA A 513 9.58 0.29 15.16
N GLU A 514 9.64 1.54 14.68
CA GLU A 514 9.01 2.70 15.33
C GLU A 514 7.48 2.55 15.39
N GLU A 515 6.86 2.10 14.30
CA GLU A 515 5.42 1.85 14.23
C GLU A 515 4.99 0.74 15.19
N ALA A 516 5.75 -0.37 15.27
CA ALA A 516 5.51 -1.43 16.24
C ALA A 516 5.59 -0.96 17.71
N GLN A 517 6.32 0.14 17.97
CA GLN A 517 6.40 0.80 19.28
C GLN A 517 5.32 1.88 19.47
N GLY A 518 4.45 2.10 18.49
CA GLY A 518 3.36 3.08 18.52
C GLY A 518 3.71 4.45 17.95
N LYS A 519 4.93 4.68 17.46
CA LYS A 519 5.34 5.95 16.82
C LYS A 519 5.05 5.89 15.32
N ILE A 520 3.84 6.29 14.94
CA ILE A 520 3.38 6.26 13.55
C ILE A 520 3.38 7.67 12.96
N ARG A 521 4.07 7.82 11.82
CA ARG A 521 4.15 9.08 11.06
C ARG A 521 3.09 9.11 9.97
N TRP A 522 1.83 9.27 10.38
CA TRP A 522 0.70 9.26 9.46
C TRP A 522 0.86 10.31 8.36
N LEU A 523 0.75 9.90 7.09
CA LEU A 523 0.81 10.82 5.95
C LEU A 523 -0.48 11.66 5.83
N ARG A 524 -1.60 11.12 6.33
CA ARG A 524 -2.90 11.77 6.38
C ARG A 524 -3.59 11.50 7.74
N PRO A 525 -3.10 12.10 8.83
CA PRO A 525 -3.55 11.80 10.19
C PRO A 525 -5.05 12.03 10.39
N GLU A 526 -5.64 13.05 9.75
CA GLU A 526 -7.06 13.38 9.88
C GLU A 526 -7.99 12.28 9.33
N TYR A 527 -7.49 11.41 8.45
CA TYR A 527 -8.23 10.27 7.91
C TYR A 527 -7.78 8.93 8.54
N GLN A 528 -6.47 8.74 8.71
CA GLN A 528 -5.91 7.48 9.19
C GLN A 528 -5.99 7.32 10.72
N ASN A 529 -5.99 8.44 11.45
CA ASN A 529 -6.04 8.46 12.91
C ASN A 529 -6.89 9.64 13.44
N PRO A 530 -8.19 9.69 13.09
CA PRO A 530 -9.05 10.83 13.40
C PRO A 530 -9.19 11.10 14.91
N ALA A 531 -9.15 10.05 15.73
CA ALA A 531 -9.25 10.17 17.19
C ALA A 531 -8.08 10.94 17.84
N ALA A 532 -6.91 10.97 17.18
CA ALA A 532 -5.76 11.76 17.63
C ALA A 532 -5.63 13.12 16.91
N ALA A 533 -6.40 13.32 15.82
CA ALA A 533 -6.38 14.54 15.01
C ALA A 533 -7.40 15.58 15.48
N GLU A 534 -8.30 15.24 16.41
CA GLU A 534 -9.12 16.23 17.11
C GLU A 534 -8.21 17.10 17.99
N PRO A 535 -8.21 18.43 17.83
CA PRO A 535 -7.47 19.30 18.75
C PRO A 535 -8.02 19.09 20.15
N ALA A 536 -7.12 18.92 21.12
CA ALA A 536 -7.43 18.98 22.53
C ALA A 536 -8.21 20.28 22.80
N THR A 537 -9.54 20.17 22.79
CA THR A 537 -10.41 21.30 23.08
C THR A 537 -10.22 21.55 24.56
N THR A 538 -9.65 22.71 24.85
CA THR A 538 -9.39 23.29 26.16
C THR A 538 -10.58 23.09 27.08
N THR A 539 -10.62 21.99 27.82
CA THR A 539 -11.29 21.94 29.11
C THR A 539 -10.19 22.17 30.13
N SER A 540 -9.86 23.44 30.31
CA SER A 540 -9.15 23.93 31.47
C SER A 540 -9.93 23.48 32.71
N THR A 541 -9.55 22.35 33.28
CA THR A 541 -9.76 22.14 34.70
C THR A 541 -8.62 22.91 35.36
N PRO A 542 -8.88 23.98 36.12
CA PRO A 542 -7.80 24.72 36.75
C PRO A 542 -7.13 23.79 37.75
N VAL A 543 -5.82 23.60 37.59
CA VAL A 543 -4.97 23.07 38.66
C VAL A 543 -4.89 24.18 39.70
N GLN A 544 -5.79 24.15 40.68
CA GLN A 544 -5.57 24.87 41.92
C GLN A 544 -4.50 24.10 42.72
N THR A 545 -3.42 24.80 42.96
CA THR A 545 -2.38 24.46 43.93
C THR A 545 -3.02 24.55 45.31
N GLU A 546 -3.27 23.41 45.96
CA GLU A 546 -3.62 23.38 47.37
C GLU A 546 -2.38 23.03 48.19
N VAL A 547 -1.98 24.02 48.98
CA VAL A 547 -1.04 23.92 50.09
C VAL A 547 -1.79 23.34 51.28
N ASP A 548 -1.19 22.33 51.90
CA ASP A 548 -1.63 21.64 53.11
C ASP A 548 -1.67 22.57 54.33
N LEU A 549 -2.84 22.73 54.96
CA LEU A 549 -3.05 23.12 56.36
C LEU A 549 -4.38 22.50 56.84
N GLY A 550 -4.32 21.75 57.94
CA GLY A 550 -5.39 20.88 58.41
C GLY A 550 -6.43 21.46 59.37
N GLU A 551 -7.16 20.49 59.94
CA GLU A 551 -8.13 20.50 61.05
C GLU A 551 -9.63 20.50 60.71
N ASP A 552 -10.21 19.30 60.90
CA ASP A 552 -11.47 18.91 61.55
C ASP A 552 -12.74 19.76 61.37
N GLU A 553 -13.77 19.17 60.75
CA GLU A 553 -14.89 18.53 61.48
C GLU A 553 -15.87 17.81 60.55
N ALA A 554 -16.53 16.81 61.14
CA ALA A 554 -17.30 15.76 60.50
C ALA A 554 -18.69 16.18 60.00
N THR A 555 -19.21 15.45 59.00
CA THR A 555 -20.50 14.74 59.18
C THR A 555 -20.65 13.57 58.20
N ALA A 556 -20.82 12.39 58.81
CA ALA A 556 -21.25 11.09 58.28
C ALA A 556 -22.56 11.16 57.46
N LYS A 557 -23.01 10.20 56.63
CA LYS A 557 -22.76 8.77 56.32
C LYS A 557 -23.50 8.54 54.97
N ALA A 558 -23.11 7.65 54.06
CA ALA A 558 -23.14 6.20 54.23
C ALA A 558 -22.29 5.47 53.16
N ALA A 559 -21.72 4.34 53.57
CA ALA A 559 -20.99 3.34 52.77
C ALA A 559 -21.37 1.95 53.33
N PRO A 560 -20.88 0.81 52.81
CA PRO A 560 -20.74 0.36 51.41
C PRO A 560 -21.19 -1.11 51.22
N THR A 561 -21.25 -1.58 49.96
CA THR A 561 -20.96 -2.99 49.61
C THR A 561 -19.80 -3.05 48.63
N THR A 562 -18.62 -3.17 49.23
CA THR A 562 -17.37 -3.88 48.84
C THR A 562 -17.14 -4.31 47.39
N GLY A 563 -16.05 -3.78 46.80
CA GLY A 563 -15.15 -4.54 45.90
C GLY A 563 -14.92 -4.01 44.49
N ALA A 564 -15.82 -3.17 43.95
CA ALA A 564 -15.74 -2.78 42.53
C ALA A 564 -14.63 -1.74 42.27
N LYS A 565 -13.63 -2.12 41.46
CA LYS A 565 -12.55 -1.23 41.00
C LYS A 565 -13.06 -0.27 39.92
N ASN A 566 -12.43 0.90 39.76
CA ASN A 566 -12.73 1.75 38.60
C ASN A 566 -12.19 1.07 37.34
N TRP A 567 -12.91 1.16 36.21
CA TRP A 567 -12.41 0.70 34.92
C TRP A 567 -11.21 1.57 34.48
N PRO A 568 -10.03 0.98 34.18
CA PRO A 568 -8.87 1.76 33.77
C PRO A 568 -9.13 2.53 32.47
N LYS A 569 -8.59 3.74 32.35
CA LYS A 569 -8.70 4.55 31.11
C LYS A 569 -7.66 4.15 30.06
N ASP A 570 -6.51 3.65 30.52
CA ASP A 570 -5.43 3.20 29.66
C ASP A 570 -5.63 1.73 29.21
N LEU A 571 -5.43 1.46 27.91
CA LEU A 571 -5.68 0.14 27.33
C LEU A 571 -4.71 -0.94 27.86
N ARG A 572 -3.47 -0.59 28.19
CA ARG A 572 -2.50 -1.53 28.76
C ARG A 572 -2.95 -1.99 30.15
N GLU A 573 -3.43 -1.06 30.97
CA GLU A 573 -3.99 -1.38 32.29
C GLU A 573 -5.30 -2.17 32.19
N GLN A 574 -6.15 -1.88 31.20
CA GLN A 574 -7.37 -2.67 30.93
C GLN A 574 -7.01 -4.13 30.61
N ILE A 575 -6.06 -4.34 29.70
CA ILE A 575 -5.60 -5.67 29.29
C ILE A 575 -5.01 -6.45 30.48
N GLN A 576 -4.15 -5.81 31.27
CA GLN A 576 -3.55 -6.43 32.46
C GLN A 576 -4.62 -6.81 33.48
N THR A 577 -5.55 -5.91 33.78
CA THR A 577 -6.59 -6.15 34.79
C THR A 577 -7.54 -7.27 34.39
N VAL A 578 -7.97 -7.31 33.12
CA VAL A 578 -8.83 -8.40 32.62
C VAL A 578 -8.09 -9.73 32.60
N ARG A 579 -6.80 -9.75 32.23
CA ARG A 579 -5.97 -10.96 32.25
C ARG A 579 -5.78 -11.50 33.68
N ASP A 580 -5.56 -10.63 34.66
CA ASP A 580 -5.41 -11.02 36.06
C ASP A 580 -6.72 -11.62 36.62
N LEU A 581 -7.88 -11.10 36.20
CA LEU A 581 -9.19 -11.66 36.57
C LEU A 581 -9.41 -13.06 35.97
N LEU A 582 -9.01 -13.27 34.70
CA LEU A 582 -9.12 -14.57 34.03
C LEU A 582 -8.16 -15.64 34.57
N THR A 583 -7.05 -15.24 35.18
CA THR A 583 -6.05 -16.17 35.75
C THR A 583 -6.60 -16.95 36.94
N ASN A 584 -7.68 -16.47 37.56
CA ASN A 584 -8.23 -17.03 38.79
C ASN A 584 -9.30 -18.11 38.59
N GLN A 585 -9.93 -18.22 37.40
CA GLN A 585 -10.82 -19.31 36.93
C GLN A 585 -11.57 -18.86 35.65
N PRO A 586 -12.18 -19.78 34.87
CA PRO A 586 -13.10 -19.41 33.80
C PRO A 586 -14.29 -18.62 34.34
N GLN A 587 -14.58 -17.44 33.78
CA GLN A 587 -15.69 -16.60 34.22
C GLN A 587 -16.51 -16.03 33.06
N PRO A 588 -17.84 -15.97 33.20
CA PRO A 588 -18.70 -15.35 32.20
C PRO A 588 -18.52 -13.82 32.19
N LEU A 589 -18.85 -13.19 31.06
CA LEU A 589 -18.64 -11.77 30.81
C LEU A 589 -19.28 -10.88 31.89
N GLU A 590 -20.46 -11.26 32.36
CA GLU A 590 -21.24 -10.54 33.36
C GLU A 590 -20.51 -10.48 34.71
N VAL A 591 -19.84 -11.57 35.08
CA VAL A 591 -19.07 -11.66 36.33
C VAL A 591 -17.79 -10.84 36.21
N LEU A 592 -17.11 -10.88 35.06
CA LEU A 592 -15.93 -10.05 34.81
C LEU A 592 -16.28 -8.55 34.83
N ALA A 593 -17.42 -8.16 34.24
CA ALA A 593 -17.91 -6.78 34.28
C ALA A 593 -18.32 -6.33 35.69
N ALA A 594 -18.85 -7.23 36.53
CA ALA A 594 -19.25 -6.94 37.91
C ALA A 594 -18.07 -6.55 38.83
N HIS A 595 -16.83 -6.88 38.46
CA HIS A 595 -15.63 -6.45 39.20
C HIS A 595 -15.35 -4.94 39.08
N PHE A 596 -16.04 -4.25 38.17
CA PHE A 596 -15.82 -2.84 37.89
C PHE A 596 -17.06 -1.99 38.16
N LYS A 597 -16.83 -0.75 38.61
CA LYS A 597 -17.91 0.23 38.76
C LYS A 597 -18.58 0.50 37.42
N ARG A 598 -19.91 0.63 37.42
CA ARG A 598 -20.77 0.83 36.24
C ARG A 598 -20.79 -0.36 35.26
N GLN A 599 -20.22 -1.51 35.64
CA GLN A 599 -20.31 -2.78 34.91
C GLN A 599 -20.11 -2.61 33.39
N PRO A 600 -18.92 -2.20 32.94
CA PRO A 600 -18.65 -1.84 31.55
C PRO A 600 -18.50 -3.11 30.69
N ALA A 601 -19.57 -3.89 30.55
CA ALA A 601 -19.57 -5.19 29.87
C ALA A 601 -18.98 -5.10 28.45
N ARG A 602 -19.37 -4.08 27.67
CA ARG A 602 -18.83 -3.86 26.32
C ARG A 602 -17.32 -3.61 26.28
N ALA A 603 -16.77 -2.94 27.30
CA ALA A 603 -15.34 -2.64 27.35
C ALA A 603 -14.53 -3.88 27.78
N VAL A 604 -15.06 -4.65 28.75
CA VAL A 604 -14.49 -5.93 29.17
C VAL A 604 -14.50 -6.92 28.00
N GLU A 605 -15.61 -7.02 27.29
CA GLU A 605 -15.79 -7.87 26.10
C GLU A 605 -14.80 -7.52 24.99
N ALA A 606 -14.60 -6.23 24.71
CA ALA A 606 -13.61 -5.79 23.72
C ALA A 606 -12.18 -6.23 24.07
N VAL A 607 -11.80 -6.16 25.34
CA VAL A 607 -10.48 -6.62 25.82
C VAL A 607 -10.37 -8.15 25.74
N LEU A 608 -11.43 -8.88 26.07
CA LEU A 608 -11.48 -10.34 25.99
C LEU A 608 -11.35 -10.84 24.54
N HIS A 609 -12.04 -10.22 23.59
CA HIS A 609 -11.88 -10.53 22.16
C HIS A 609 -10.48 -10.18 21.65
N ALA A 610 -9.89 -9.07 22.10
CA ALA A 610 -8.50 -8.74 21.76
C ALA A 610 -7.52 -9.80 22.29
N LEU A 611 -7.71 -10.27 23.53
CA LEU A 611 -6.92 -11.36 24.10
C LEU A 611 -7.12 -12.68 23.35
N GLN A 612 -8.33 -12.96 22.84
CA GLN A 612 -8.62 -14.15 22.03
C GLN A 612 -7.96 -14.10 20.65
N ALA A 613 -8.02 -12.96 19.97
CA ALA A 613 -7.36 -12.76 18.69
C ALA A 613 -5.82 -12.91 18.79
N LEU A 614 -5.27 -12.59 19.96
CA LEU A 614 -3.85 -12.78 20.30
C LEU A 614 -3.52 -14.19 20.82
N GLY A 615 -4.49 -15.09 20.90
CA GLY A 615 -4.30 -16.46 21.41
C GLY A 615 -4.02 -16.55 22.91
N LEU A 616 -4.33 -15.50 23.68
CA LEU A 616 -4.07 -15.39 25.12
C LEU A 616 -5.31 -15.71 25.99
N ALA A 617 -6.50 -15.74 25.40
CA ALA A 617 -7.75 -16.15 26.04
C ALA A 617 -8.61 -16.98 25.08
N SER A 618 -9.51 -17.80 25.64
CA SER A 618 -10.51 -18.56 24.89
C SER A 618 -11.88 -18.41 25.53
N HIS A 619 -12.92 -18.58 24.70
CA HIS A 619 -14.32 -18.58 25.14
C HIS A 619 -14.86 -20.01 25.06
N GLY A 620 -15.22 -20.58 26.20
CA GLY A 620 -15.80 -21.91 26.32
C GLY A 620 -17.19 -21.90 26.96
N PRO A 621 -17.84 -23.06 27.12
CA PRO A 621 -19.18 -23.17 27.70
C PRO A 621 -19.27 -22.71 29.17
N ALA A 622 -18.14 -22.64 29.88
CA ALA A 622 -18.04 -22.13 31.25
C ALA A 622 -17.68 -20.62 31.34
N GLY A 623 -17.51 -19.94 30.21
CA GLY A 623 -17.10 -18.54 30.13
C GLY A 623 -15.70 -18.35 29.54
N TRP A 624 -15.11 -17.18 29.82
CA TRP A 624 -13.79 -16.78 29.34
C TRP A 624 -12.68 -17.32 30.25
N SER A 625 -11.59 -17.84 29.68
CA SER A 625 -10.42 -18.32 30.41
C SER A 625 -9.11 -17.94 29.71
N THR A 626 -8.01 -17.79 30.46
CA THR A 626 -6.67 -17.64 29.87
C THR A 626 -6.22 -18.94 29.19
N TRP A 627 -5.52 -18.85 28.07
CA TRP A 627 -4.92 -20.03 27.44
C TRP A 627 -3.79 -20.56 28.32
N GLN A 628 -4.04 -21.63 29.07
CA GLN A 628 -2.98 -22.45 29.67
C GLN A 628 -2.75 -23.62 28.72
N GLY A 629 -1.50 -23.77 28.26
CA GLY A 629 -1.10 -24.94 27.48
C GLY A 629 -1.25 -26.21 28.32
N SER A 630 -2.42 -26.82 28.28
CA SER A 630 -2.62 -28.22 28.63
C SER A 630 -2.89 -28.96 27.31
N GLY A 631 -1.95 -29.84 26.96
CA GLY A 631 -1.97 -30.58 25.70
C GLY A 631 -3.22 -31.43 25.55
N GLU A 632 -4.11 -31.00 24.65
CA GLU A 632 -5.04 -31.87 23.96
C GLU A 632 -5.39 -31.20 22.63
N ALA A 633 -5.20 -31.94 21.54
CA ALA A 633 -5.42 -31.49 20.18
C ALA A 633 -6.91 -31.18 19.96
N ALA A 634 -7.22 -30.07 19.29
CA ALA A 634 -8.56 -29.80 18.79
C ALA A 634 -8.90 -30.81 17.67
N PRO A 635 -10.04 -31.53 17.73
CA PRO A 635 -10.47 -32.45 16.69
C PRO A 635 -11.10 -31.67 15.50
N PRO A 636 -11.30 -32.33 14.33
CA PRO A 636 -11.07 -31.76 13.00
C PRO A 636 -12.05 -30.68 12.53
#